data_AF-A0A7A0NFU8-F1
#
_entry.id   AF-A0A7A0NFU8-F1
#
_cell.length_a   1.000
_cell.length_b   1.000
_cell.length_c   1.000
_cell.angle_alpha   90.00
_cell.angle_beta   90.00
_cell.angle_gamma   90.00
#
_symmetry.space_group_name_H-M   'P 1'
#
loop_
_entity.id
_entity.type
_entity.pdbx_description
1 polymer ?
#
loop_
_entity_poly.entity_id
_entity_poly.type
_entity_poly.pdbx_seq_one_letter_code
_entity_poly.pdbx_strand_id
1 'polypeptide(L)'
;MSFNAKDMTQGGQIASMRIRMFSQIANIMLYCLFIFFWILVGLVLWVKISWQTFVNGCIYWWCTTLEGMRDLIKSQPVYEIQYYGKTFRMNAAQVLHDKYMIWCGEQLWSAFVLASVVALVICLITFFVVSWILGRQGKQQSENEVTGGRQLTDNPKDVARMLKKDGKDSDIRIGDLPIIRDSEIQNFCLHGTVSTGKSEVIRRLANYARKRGDMVVIYDRSCEFVKSYYDPSIDKILNPLDARCAAWDLWKECLTQPDFDNVANTLIPMGTKEDPFWQGSGRTIFAEAAYLMRNDPNRSYSKLVDTLLSIKIEKLRTFLRNSPAANLVEEKIEKTAISIRAVLTNYVKAIRYLQGIEHNGEPFTIRDWMRGVREDQKNGWLFISSNADTHASLKPVVSMWLSIAIRGLLAMGENRNRRVWFFCDELPTLHKLPDLVEILPEARKFGGCYVFGIQSYAQLEDIYGEKAAATLFDVLNTRAFFRSPSHQIAEFAAGEIGEKEHLKASLQYSYGADPVRDGISTGKEMERQTLVSYSDIQSLPDLTCYVTLPGPYPAVKLSLKYQARPKVAPEFIPRDINPEMENRLSAVLAAREAEGRQMASLFEPDVPEVVSGEDVTQAEQPQQPQQPQQPQQPQQPQQPQQPQQPQQPVSPAINDKKSDSGVNIPAGGIEQELKMKPEEEMEQQLPPGISESGEVVDMAAYEAWQQENHPDIQQQMQRREEVNINVHRERGEDVEPGDDF
;
A
#
# COMPACT_ATOMS: atom_id res chain seq x y z
N MET A 1 16.49 35.02 -7.57
CA MET A 1 15.38 35.12 -6.58
C MET A 1 14.59 36.37 -6.94
N SER A 2 13.26 36.31 -6.96
CA SER A 2 12.43 37.53 -7.14
C SER A 2 12.22 38.20 -5.79
N PHE A 3 12.39 39.52 -5.71
CA PHE A 3 12.22 40.27 -4.47
C PHE A 3 10.74 40.69 -4.34
N ASN A 4 9.90 39.76 -3.91
CA ASN A 4 8.47 40.00 -3.75
C ASN A 4 8.22 40.93 -2.55
N ALA A 5 7.77 42.16 -2.83
CA ALA A 5 7.53 43.18 -1.82
C ALA A 5 6.46 42.76 -0.78
N LYS A 6 5.52 41.88 -1.14
CA LYS A 6 4.51 41.32 -0.23
C LYS A 6 5.14 40.45 0.85
N ASP A 7 6.10 39.61 0.48
CA ASP A 7 6.76 38.71 1.43
C ASP A 7 7.66 39.49 2.40
N MET A 8 8.26 40.59 1.92
CA MET A 8 9.02 41.53 2.74
C MET A 8 8.13 42.27 3.76
N THR A 9 6.95 42.76 3.37
CA THR A 9 6.05 43.46 4.31
C THR A 9 5.41 42.50 5.31
N GLN A 10 4.96 41.32 4.87
CA GLN A 10 4.42 40.28 5.76
C GLN A 10 5.50 39.77 6.74
N GLY A 11 6.70 39.48 6.26
CA GLY A 11 7.83 39.09 7.10
C GLY A 11 8.23 40.17 8.11
N GLY A 12 8.24 41.44 7.69
CA GLY A 12 8.50 42.59 8.56
C GLY A 12 7.45 42.79 9.65
N GLN A 13 6.16 42.60 9.34
CA GLN A 13 5.07 42.65 10.32
C GLN A 13 5.19 41.53 11.36
N ILE A 14 5.40 40.28 10.92
CA ILE A 14 5.59 39.12 11.81
C ILE A 14 6.82 39.34 12.71
N ALA A 15 7.93 39.84 12.18
CA ALA A 15 9.13 40.14 12.95
C ALA A 15 8.89 41.26 13.99
N SER A 16 8.25 42.37 13.60
CA SER A 16 7.89 43.47 14.49
C SER A 16 6.99 43.03 15.64
N MET A 17 6.00 42.17 15.35
CA MET A 17 5.10 41.59 16.36
C MET A 17 5.89 40.70 17.34
N ARG A 18 6.71 39.77 16.84
CA ARG A 18 7.54 38.87 17.67
C ARG A 18 8.49 39.62 18.60
N ILE A 19 9.13 40.69 18.11
CA ILE A 19 10.00 41.55 18.92
C ILE A 19 9.20 42.28 20.02
N ARG A 20 7.99 42.78 19.70
CA ARG A 20 7.11 43.41 20.70
C ARG A 20 6.69 42.45 21.82
N MET A 21 6.22 41.24 21.47
CA MET A 21 5.81 40.23 22.46
C MET A 21 7.00 39.75 23.31
N PHE A 22 8.17 39.53 22.70
CA PHE A 22 9.39 39.20 23.44
C PHE A 22 9.78 40.31 24.42
N SER A 23 9.73 41.57 24.00
CA SER A 23 9.99 42.74 24.86
C SER A 23 9.00 42.84 26.02
N GLN A 24 7.70 42.62 25.79
CA GLN A 24 6.69 42.59 26.85
C GLN A 24 6.98 41.50 27.90
N ILE A 25 7.23 40.26 27.46
CA ILE A 25 7.54 39.13 28.35
C ILE A 25 8.85 39.37 29.12
N ALA A 26 9.88 39.88 28.44
CA ALA A 26 11.17 40.22 29.06
C ALA A 26 11.02 41.32 30.12
N ASN A 27 10.24 42.38 29.85
CA ASN A 27 10.00 43.46 30.81
C ASN A 27 9.22 42.97 32.05
N ILE A 28 8.21 42.13 31.86
CA ILE A 28 7.47 41.50 32.98
C ILE A 28 8.41 40.61 33.80
N MET A 29 9.24 39.79 33.14
CA MET A 29 10.20 38.91 33.82
C MET A 29 11.26 39.70 34.61
N LEU A 30 11.80 40.77 34.02
CA LEU A 30 12.74 41.69 34.69
C LEU A 30 12.09 42.39 35.90
N TYR A 31 10.84 42.83 35.78
CA TYR A 31 10.10 43.46 36.88
C TYR A 31 9.87 42.48 38.06
N CYS A 32 9.44 41.25 37.76
CA CYS A 32 9.30 40.20 38.77
C CYS A 32 10.64 39.85 39.44
N LEU A 33 11.73 39.75 38.66
CA LEU A 33 13.08 39.50 39.18
C LEU A 33 13.60 40.66 40.04
N PHE A 34 13.27 41.91 39.71
CA PHE A 34 13.62 43.09 40.50
C PHE A 34 12.91 43.08 41.87
N ILE A 35 11.61 42.77 41.91
CA ILE A 35 10.88 42.60 43.18
C ILE A 35 11.48 41.44 44.00
N PHE A 36 11.74 40.31 43.36
CA PHE A 36 12.32 39.14 44.02
C PHE A 36 13.73 39.41 44.59
N PHE A 37 14.56 40.18 43.87
CA PHE A 37 15.87 40.63 44.34
C PHE A 37 15.77 41.42 45.65
N TRP A 38 14.88 42.42 45.73
CA TRP A 38 14.72 43.22 46.96
C TRP A 38 14.16 42.41 48.14
N ILE A 39 13.27 41.45 47.88
CA ILE A 39 12.78 40.50 48.90
C ILE A 39 13.94 39.65 49.43
N LEU A 40 14.79 39.11 48.55
CA LEU A 40 15.98 38.34 48.95
C LEU A 40 16.99 39.19 49.75
N VAL A 41 17.26 40.42 49.32
CA VAL A 41 18.15 41.35 50.05
C VAL A 41 17.61 41.62 51.46
N GLY A 42 16.31 41.92 51.59
CA GLY A 42 15.67 42.14 52.89
C GLY A 42 15.72 40.91 53.80
N LEU A 43 15.48 39.72 53.25
CA LEU A 43 15.53 38.45 53.99
C LEU A 43 16.96 38.14 54.48
N VAL A 44 17.98 38.28 53.63
CA VAL A 44 19.37 38.02 54.02
C VAL A 44 19.86 39.04 55.06
N LEU A 45 19.47 40.32 54.94
CA LEU A 45 19.74 41.34 55.97
C LEU A 45 19.10 40.99 57.31
N TRP A 46 17.82 40.60 57.32
CA TRP A 46 17.08 40.19 58.53
C TRP A 46 17.71 38.98 59.23
N VAL A 47 18.23 38.01 58.46
CA VAL A 47 18.93 36.83 59.01
C VAL A 47 20.36 37.17 59.49
N LYS A 48 21.02 38.18 58.92
CA LYS A 48 22.41 38.54 59.25
C LYS A 48 22.57 39.59 60.34
N ILE A 49 21.61 40.50 60.51
CA ILE A 49 21.75 41.69 61.36
C ILE A 49 20.53 41.85 62.27
N SER A 50 20.79 42.11 63.56
CA SER A 50 19.73 42.43 64.52
C SER A 50 19.12 43.82 64.24
N TRP A 51 17.82 43.97 64.50
CA TRP A 51 17.07 45.21 64.24
C TRP A 51 17.76 46.47 64.79
N GLN A 52 18.33 46.40 66.00
CA GLN A 52 19.11 47.49 66.61
C GLN A 52 20.31 47.91 65.75
N THR A 53 21.11 46.94 65.28
CA THR A 53 22.30 47.19 64.44
C THR A 53 21.91 47.68 63.05
N PHE A 54 20.78 47.22 62.49
CA PHE A 54 20.22 47.76 61.24
C PHE A 54 19.82 49.23 61.39
N VAL A 55 19.01 49.57 62.40
CA VAL A 55 18.56 50.96 62.64
C VAL A 55 19.75 51.89 62.92
N ASN A 56 20.69 51.48 63.77
CA ASN A 56 21.87 52.29 64.10
C ASN A 56 22.81 52.44 62.88
N GLY A 57 22.98 51.39 62.06
CA GLY A 57 23.74 51.46 60.81
C GLY A 57 23.10 52.41 59.79
N CYS A 58 21.76 52.41 59.69
CA CYS A 58 21.03 53.37 58.85
C CYS A 58 21.20 54.81 59.35
N ILE A 59 21.17 55.05 60.68
CA ILE A 59 21.45 56.37 61.27
C ILE A 59 22.89 56.82 60.97
N TYR A 60 23.87 55.92 61.04
CA TYR A 60 25.25 56.21 60.67
C TYR A 60 25.36 56.66 59.20
N TRP A 61 24.90 55.83 58.25
CA TRP A 61 24.96 56.14 56.82
C TRP A 61 24.16 57.39 56.44
N TRP A 62 23.05 57.67 57.12
CA TRP A 62 22.28 58.91 56.97
C TRP A 62 23.05 60.14 57.48
N CYS A 63 23.84 60.01 58.55
CA CYS A 63 24.75 61.08 58.96
C CYS A 63 25.89 61.28 57.95
N THR A 64 26.37 60.20 57.31
CA THR A 64 27.42 60.27 56.26
C THR A 64 26.93 61.00 55.01
N THR A 65 25.72 60.72 54.52
CA THR A 65 25.16 61.45 53.35
C THR A 65 24.87 62.92 53.64
N LEU A 66 24.61 63.27 54.89
CA LEU A 66 24.42 64.66 55.33
C LEU A 66 25.73 65.40 55.64
N GLU A 67 26.88 64.73 55.67
CA GLU A 67 28.17 65.34 56.05
C GLU A 67 28.54 66.53 55.15
N GLY A 68 28.37 66.39 53.83
CA GLY A 68 28.61 67.47 52.86
C GLY A 68 27.59 68.62 52.86
N MET A 69 26.47 68.49 53.59
CA MET A 69 25.45 69.55 53.76
C MET A 69 25.43 70.13 55.18
N ARG A 70 26.31 69.64 56.07
CA ARG A 70 26.36 69.96 57.49
C ARG A 70 26.52 71.45 57.80
N ASP A 71 27.23 72.19 56.97
CA ASP A 71 27.47 73.63 57.14
C ASP A 71 26.27 74.52 56.70
N LEU A 72 25.30 73.97 55.96
CA LEU A 72 24.05 74.66 55.62
C LEU A 72 22.99 74.54 56.73
N ILE A 73 23.16 73.63 57.69
CA ILE A 73 22.13 73.26 58.67
C ILE A 73 22.30 74.05 59.97
N LYS A 74 21.52 75.13 60.13
CA LYS A 74 21.55 76.03 61.31
C LYS A 74 21.30 75.35 62.66
N SER A 75 20.62 74.21 62.68
CA SER A 75 20.31 73.44 63.90
C SER A 75 20.60 71.96 63.65
N GLN A 76 21.71 71.47 64.19
CA GLN A 76 22.12 70.07 63.99
C GLN A 76 21.05 69.12 64.57
N PRO A 77 20.57 68.12 63.80
CA PRO A 77 19.65 67.11 64.32
C PRO A 77 20.33 66.22 65.36
N VAL A 78 19.62 66.00 66.46
CA VAL A 78 19.95 65.02 67.49
C VAL A 78 19.26 63.71 67.13
N TYR A 79 20.01 62.61 67.06
CA TYR A 79 19.47 61.28 66.79
C TYR A 79 19.37 60.48 68.10
N GLU A 80 18.29 59.70 68.24
CA GLU A 80 18.11 58.77 69.35
C GLU A 80 18.60 57.37 68.96
N ILE A 81 19.75 56.98 69.49
CA ILE A 81 20.41 55.71 69.24
C ILE A 81 19.99 54.71 70.32
N GLN A 82 19.52 53.54 69.91
CA GLN A 82 19.14 52.48 70.83
C GLN A 82 20.32 51.52 71.05
N TYR A 83 20.74 51.34 72.30
CA TYR A 83 21.83 50.45 72.68
C TYR A 83 21.41 49.59 73.87
N TYR A 84 21.05 48.33 73.60
CA TYR A 84 20.72 47.30 74.60
C TYR A 84 19.75 47.81 75.69
N GLY A 85 18.62 48.38 75.25
CA GLY A 85 17.55 48.88 76.14
C GLY A 85 17.78 50.27 76.73
N LYS A 86 18.85 50.99 76.35
CA LYS A 86 19.09 52.39 76.71
C LYS A 86 19.09 53.28 75.46
N THR A 87 18.51 54.47 75.56
CA THR A 87 18.54 55.49 74.51
C THR A 87 19.63 56.51 74.76
N PHE A 88 20.45 56.78 73.75
CA PHE A 88 21.50 57.79 73.76
C PHE A 88 21.17 58.88 72.73
N ARG A 89 21.35 60.15 73.10
CA ARG A 89 21.12 61.31 72.23
C ARG A 89 22.45 61.85 71.74
N MET A 90 22.67 61.82 70.42
CA MET A 90 23.95 62.19 69.79
C MET A 90 23.70 63.03 68.52
N ASN A 91 24.50 64.07 68.31
CA ASN A 91 24.50 64.81 67.04
C ASN A 91 25.21 64.00 65.94
N ALA A 92 24.92 64.30 64.67
CA ALA A 92 25.60 63.70 63.51
C ALA A 92 27.15 63.69 63.63
N ALA A 93 27.72 64.76 64.19
CA ALA A 93 29.16 64.86 64.46
C ALA A 93 29.71 63.78 65.41
N GLN A 94 28.91 63.34 66.37
CA GLN A 94 29.26 62.29 67.34
C GLN A 94 28.97 60.90 66.76
N VAL A 95 27.90 60.76 65.96
CA VAL A 95 27.58 59.54 65.22
C VAL A 95 28.74 59.11 64.31
N LEU A 96 29.35 60.05 63.59
CA LEU A 96 30.42 59.76 62.63
C LEU A 96 31.79 59.45 63.26
N HIS A 97 31.99 59.77 64.55
CA HIS A 97 33.24 59.48 65.27
C HIS A 97 33.09 58.38 66.35
N ASP A 98 31.88 57.90 66.62
CA ASP A 98 31.66 56.85 67.59
C ASP A 98 31.98 55.46 67.02
N LYS A 99 32.76 54.68 67.79
CA LYS A 99 33.26 53.37 67.35
C LYS A 99 32.16 52.32 67.18
N TYR A 100 31.08 52.41 67.95
CA TYR A 100 29.95 51.48 67.81
C TYR A 100 29.07 51.85 66.61
N MET A 101 28.84 53.14 66.37
CA MET A 101 28.10 53.61 65.18
C MET A 101 28.85 53.31 63.87
N ILE A 102 30.17 53.53 63.83
CA ILE A 102 31.03 53.11 62.71
C ILE A 102 30.92 51.61 62.49
N TRP A 103 31.05 50.80 63.55
CA TRP A 103 30.91 49.34 63.46
C TRP A 103 29.53 48.91 62.94
N CYS A 104 28.43 49.54 63.39
CA CYS A 104 27.09 49.29 62.84
C CYS A 104 27.01 49.65 61.35
N GLY A 105 27.65 50.74 60.92
CA GLY A 105 27.76 51.14 59.52
C GLY A 105 28.52 50.12 58.65
N GLU A 106 29.65 49.61 59.15
CA GLU A 106 30.46 48.58 58.48
C GLU A 106 29.75 47.22 58.42
N GLN A 107 29.07 46.81 59.51
CA GLN A 107 28.26 45.60 59.52
C GLN A 107 27.10 45.71 58.52
N LEU A 108 26.35 46.81 58.54
CA LEU A 108 25.25 47.04 57.60
C LEU A 108 25.74 47.03 56.15
N TRP A 109 26.85 47.70 55.85
CA TRP A 109 27.42 47.74 54.50
C TRP A 109 27.90 46.36 54.04
N SER A 110 28.67 45.64 54.85
CA SER A 110 29.19 44.32 54.49
C SER A 110 28.08 43.26 54.35
N ALA A 111 27.05 43.32 55.19
CA ALA A 111 25.86 42.48 55.03
C ALA A 111 25.01 42.87 53.81
N PHE A 112 24.88 44.17 53.47
CA PHE A 112 24.17 44.63 52.27
C PHE A 112 24.88 44.19 50.98
N VAL A 113 26.21 44.29 50.93
CA VAL A 113 27.02 43.79 49.80
C VAL A 113 26.88 42.28 49.68
N LEU A 114 26.99 41.52 50.78
CA LEU A 114 26.79 40.07 50.78
C LEU A 114 25.38 39.68 50.33
N ALA A 115 24.35 40.36 50.85
CA ALA A 115 22.95 40.14 50.49
C ALA A 115 22.70 40.42 49.01
N SER A 116 23.25 41.50 48.46
CA SER A 116 23.13 41.86 47.05
C SER A 116 23.83 40.86 46.13
N VAL A 117 25.02 40.37 46.49
CA VAL A 117 25.73 39.33 45.72
C VAL A 117 24.96 38.01 45.75
N VAL A 118 24.47 37.57 46.91
CA VAL A 118 23.69 36.34 47.05
C VAL A 118 22.37 36.44 46.29
N ALA A 119 21.63 37.55 46.43
CA ALA A 119 20.39 37.78 45.70
C ALA A 119 20.61 37.83 44.18
N LEU A 120 21.66 38.49 43.71
CA LEU A 120 21.99 38.56 42.27
C LEU A 120 22.32 37.18 41.69
N VAL A 121 23.09 36.35 42.39
CA VAL A 121 23.39 34.97 41.96
C VAL A 121 22.11 34.13 41.89
N ILE A 122 21.23 34.22 42.90
CA ILE A 122 19.96 33.51 42.91
C ILE A 122 19.05 33.99 41.76
N CYS A 123 18.88 35.30 41.57
CA CYS A 123 18.08 35.87 40.49
C CYS A 123 18.58 35.45 39.10
N LEU A 124 19.90 35.39 38.87
CA LEU A 124 20.47 34.90 37.62
C LEU A 124 20.15 33.41 37.38
N ILE A 125 20.29 32.57 38.40
CA ILE A 125 19.93 31.14 38.31
C ILE A 125 18.43 30.98 38.01
N THR A 126 17.56 31.72 38.71
CA THR A 126 16.12 31.74 38.46
C THR A 126 15.79 32.19 37.04
N PHE A 127 16.44 33.24 36.51
CA PHE A 127 16.25 33.71 35.14
C PHE A 127 16.57 32.63 34.10
N PHE A 128 17.71 31.94 34.23
CA PHE A 128 18.08 30.86 33.31
C PHE A 128 17.15 29.65 33.42
N VAL A 129 16.74 29.26 34.63
CA VAL A 129 15.80 28.14 34.84
C VAL A 129 14.41 28.46 34.26
N VAL A 130 13.87 29.64 34.52
CA VAL A 130 12.56 30.07 33.96
C VAL A 130 12.63 30.17 32.44
N SER A 131 13.70 30.75 31.89
CA SER A 131 13.90 30.84 30.44
C SER A 131 14.01 29.47 29.76
N TRP A 132 14.67 28.49 30.41
CA TRP A 132 14.75 27.12 29.92
C TRP A 132 13.41 26.38 29.99
N ILE A 133 12.64 26.56 31.07
CA ILE A 133 11.29 25.99 31.22
C ILE A 133 10.34 26.55 30.15
N LEU A 134 10.29 27.88 30.00
CA LEU A 134 9.44 28.54 28.99
C LEU A 134 9.85 28.14 27.56
N GLY A 135 11.16 28.07 27.27
CA GLY A 135 11.65 27.60 25.98
C GLY A 135 11.27 26.14 25.69
N ARG A 136 11.28 25.27 26.71
CA ARG A 136 10.85 23.87 26.59
C ARG A 136 9.34 23.73 26.40
N GLN A 137 8.54 24.48 27.17
CA GLN A 137 7.08 24.50 27.04
C GLN A 137 6.64 25.04 25.68
N GLY A 138 7.19 26.19 25.25
CA GLY A 138 6.92 26.76 23.93
C GLY A 138 7.32 25.80 22.80
N LYS A 139 8.44 25.09 22.94
CA LYS A 139 8.83 24.03 22.01
C LYS A 139 7.77 22.91 21.96
N GLN A 140 7.33 22.38 23.09
CA GLN A 140 6.32 21.31 23.16
C GLN A 140 4.93 21.72 22.64
N GLN A 141 4.58 23.00 22.69
CA GLN A 141 3.36 23.52 22.06
C GLN A 141 3.52 23.75 20.55
N SER A 142 4.73 24.01 20.08
CA SER A 142 5.04 24.26 18.65
C SER A 142 5.35 22.99 17.82
N GLU A 143 5.71 21.88 18.48
CA GLU A 143 5.98 20.62 17.79
C GLU A 143 4.68 19.87 17.45
N ASN A 144 4.62 19.37 16.21
CA ASN A 144 3.52 18.52 15.77
C ASN A 144 3.53 17.20 16.54
N GLU A 145 2.38 16.82 17.08
CA GLU A 145 2.24 15.65 17.95
C GLU A 145 1.57 14.52 17.17
N VAL A 146 2.29 13.42 16.93
CA VAL A 146 1.76 12.25 16.19
C VAL A 146 0.86 11.46 17.13
N THR A 147 -0.45 11.48 16.87
CA THR A 147 -1.48 10.84 17.71
C THR A 147 -1.79 9.41 17.28
N GLY A 148 -1.56 9.06 16.01
CA GLY A 148 -1.95 7.77 15.47
C GLY A 148 -1.35 7.46 14.09
N GLY A 149 -1.74 6.30 13.55
CA GLY A 149 -1.28 5.79 12.26
C GLY A 149 0.12 5.16 12.27
N ARG A 150 0.64 4.86 11.08
CA ARG A 150 2.00 4.33 10.88
C ARG A 150 3.01 5.49 10.85
N GLN A 151 4.29 5.20 11.03
CA GLN A 151 5.39 6.16 10.87
C GLN A 151 6.25 5.81 9.65
N LEU A 152 7.00 6.78 9.10
CA LEU A 152 7.98 6.58 8.04
C LEU A 152 9.39 6.90 8.57
N THR A 153 10.40 6.12 8.15
CA THR A 153 11.82 6.43 8.40
C THR A 153 12.70 6.09 7.21
N ASP A 154 13.72 6.93 6.97
CA ASP A 154 14.79 6.66 6.00
C ASP A 154 15.96 5.86 6.63
N ASN A 155 15.90 5.51 7.92
CA ASN A 155 16.95 4.80 8.64
C ASN A 155 16.54 3.38 9.06
N PRO A 156 16.96 2.33 8.33
CA PRO A 156 16.65 0.93 8.66
C PRO A 156 17.13 0.49 10.05
N LYS A 157 18.16 1.15 10.58
CA LYS A 157 18.82 0.79 11.85
C LYS A 157 17.96 1.09 13.07
N ASP A 158 16.97 1.97 12.96
CA ASP A 158 16.04 2.26 14.04
C ASP A 158 14.95 1.17 14.14
N VAL A 159 14.39 0.74 12.99
CA VAL A 159 13.48 -0.43 12.96
C VAL A 159 14.21 -1.72 13.35
N ALA A 160 15.46 -1.90 12.91
CA ALA A 160 16.30 -3.00 13.39
C ALA A 160 16.52 -2.98 14.93
N ARG A 161 16.62 -1.79 15.53
CA ARG A 161 16.73 -1.63 16.99
C ARG A 161 15.40 -1.97 17.69
N MET A 162 14.26 -1.61 17.11
CA MET A 162 12.93 -2.02 17.60
C MET A 162 12.77 -3.54 17.54
N LEU A 163 13.02 -4.15 16.37
CA LEU A 163 12.95 -5.61 16.18
C LEU A 163 13.88 -6.37 17.14
N LYS A 164 15.08 -5.85 17.40
CA LYS A 164 16.00 -6.43 18.39
C LYS A 164 15.52 -6.26 19.83
N LYS A 165 14.93 -5.11 20.20
CA LYS A 165 14.32 -4.87 21.51
C LYS A 165 13.14 -5.83 21.76
N ASP A 166 12.32 -6.06 20.73
CA ASP A 166 11.15 -6.93 20.78
C ASP A 166 11.50 -8.43 20.67
N GLY A 167 12.79 -8.77 20.50
CA GLY A 167 13.27 -10.15 20.33
C GLY A 167 12.98 -10.77 18.95
N LYS A 168 12.49 -10.00 17.97
CA LYS A 168 12.00 -10.44 16.65
C LYS A 168 12.97 -10.22 15.46
N ASP A 169 14.19 -9.76 15.70
CA ASP A 169 15.23 -9.56 14.66
C ASP A 169 15.52 -10.87 13.88
N SER A 170 15.50 -10.80 12.54
CA SER A 170 15.80 -11.91 11.63
C SER A 170 17.24 -11.83 11.06
N ASP A 171 17.78 -12.97 10.64
CA ASP A 171 19.03 -13.04 9.87
C ASP A 171 18.83 -12.59 8.42
N ILE A 172 17.62 -12.74 7.87
CA ILE A 172 17.25 -12.24 6.53
C ILE A 172 17.06 -10.72 6.54
N ARG A 173 17.66 -10.05 5.55
CA ARG A 173 17.61 -8.59 5.41
C ARG A 173 17.30 -8.14 3.98
N ILE A 174 16.42 -7.14 3.86
CA ILE A 174 16.17 -6.38 2.63
C ILE A 174 17.01 -5.10 2.73
N GLY A 175 18.11 -5.04 1.97
CA GLY A 175 19.12 -4.00 2.20
C GLY A 175 19.73 -4.14 3.60
N ASP A 176 19.69 -3.06 4.40
CA ASP A 176 20.10 -3.06 5.80
C ASP A 176 18.96 -3.43 6.79
N LEU A 177 17.71 -3.47 6.32
CA LEU A 177 16.51 -3.74 7.13
C LEU A 177 16.36 -5.25 7.39
N PRO A 178 16.45 -5.74 8.64
CA PRO A 178 15.99 -7.09 8.95
C PRO A 178 14.48 -7.19 8.84
N ILE A 179 14.01 -8.33 8.34
CA ILE A 179 12.58 -8.68 8.43
C ILE A 179 12.25 -9.18 9.85
N ILE A 180 10.97 -9.40 10.12
CA ILE A 180 10.52 -10.05 11.36
C ILE A 180 10.84 -11.55 11.28
N ARG A 181 11.36 -12.13 12.36
CA ARG A 181 11.59 -13.57 12.46
C ARG A 181 10.27 -14.31 12.24
N ASP A 182 10.29 -15.35 11.41
CA ASP A 182 9.10 -16.13 11.01
C ASP A 182 8.00 -15.29 10.30
N SER A 183 8.34 -14.14 9.70
CA SER A 183 7.49 -13.48 8.69
C SER A 183 7.73 -13.97 7.26
N GLU A 184 8.70 -14.87 7.06
CA GLU A 184 8.97 -15.48 5.75
C GLU A 184 7.77 -16.30 5.28
N ILE A 185 7.20 -17.07 6.22
CA ILE A 185 5.93 -17.83 6.09
C ILE A 185 4.68 -16.93 6.22
N GLN A 186 4.82 -15.62 6.02
CA GLN A 186 3.74 -14.64 5.88
C GLN A 186 3.82 -13.87 4.54
N ASN A 187 4.67 -14.36 3.64
CA ASN A 187 4.79 -13.97 2.24
C ASN A 187 5.21 -12.51 1.98
N PHE A 188 5.57 -12.24 0.73
CA PHE A 188 6.14 -10.98 0.27
C PHE A 188 5.47 -10.51 -1.02
N CYS A 189 5.09 -9.23 -1.06
CA CYS A 189 4.67 -8.53 -2.27
C CYS A 189 5.75 -7.55 -2.70
N LEU A 190 6.21 -7.65 -3.95
CA LEU A 190 7.14 -6.72 -4.58
C LEU A 190 6.38 -5.98 -5.69
N HIS A 191 5.91 -4.77 -5.41
CA HIS A 191 5.01 -4.01 -6.29
C HIS A 191 5.75 -2.85 -6.99
N GLY A 192 5.49 -2.64 -8.28
CA GLY A 192 5.98 -1.49 -9.05
C GLY A 192 6.46 -1.86 -10.46
N THR A 193 6.82 -0.87 -11.27
CA THR A 193 7.06 -1.06 -12.71
C THR A 193 8.34 -1.86 -13.05
N VAL A 194 8.57 -2.13 -14.34
CA VAL A 194 9.77 -2.81 -14.87
C VAL A 194 11.07 -2.09 -14.49
N SER A 195 12.18 -2.84 -14.43
CA SER A 195 13.54 -2.35 -14.14
C SER A 195 13.76 -1.65 -12.77
N THR A 196 12.74 -1.49 -11.95
CA THR A 196 12.81 -0.73 -10.67
C THR A 196 13.63 -1.37 -9.55
N GLY A 197 13.87 -2.69 -9.60
CA GLY A 197 14.68 -3.40 -8.60
C GLY A 197 14.01 -4.58 -7.88
N LYS A 198 12.75 -4.92 -8.17
CA LYS A 198 12.05 -6.10 -7.63
C LYS A 198 12.94 -7.35 -7.61
N SER A 199 13.52 -7.67 -8.76
CA SER A 199 14.38 -8.85 -8.99
C SER A 199 15.71 -8.84 -8.21
N GLU A 200 16.16 -7.70 -7.66
CA GLU A 200 17.32 -7.63 -6.74
C GLU A 200 16.91 -8.01 -5.31
N VAL A 201 15.68 -7.72 -4.88
CA VAL A 201 15.14 -8.25 -3.60
C VAL A 201 14.97 -9.75 -3.70
N ILE A 202 14.43 -10.28 -4.81
CA ILE A 202 14.35 -11.73 -5.05
C ILE A 202 15.75 -12.35 -5.02
N ARG A 203 16.72 -11.82 -5.77
CA ARG A 203 18.12 -12.30 -5.74
C ARG A 203 18.70 -12.27 -4.31
N ARG A 204 18.39 -11.25 -3.50
CA ARG A 204 18.83 -11.17 -2.09
C ARG A 204 18.23 -12.26 -1.21
N LEU A 205 16.91 -12.47 -1.26
CA LEU A 205 16.23 -13.54 -0.52
C LEU A 205 16.73 -14.93 -0.96
N ALA A 206 16.92 -15.13 -2.26
CA ALA A 206 17.47 -16.36 -2.83
C ALA A 206 18.88 -16.70 -2.29
N ASN A 207 19.75 -15.70 -2.06
CA ASN A 207 21.06 -15.93 -1.41
C ASN A 207 20.92 -16.48 0.01
N TYR A 208 19.93 -15.99 0.80
CA TYR A 208 19.68 -16.51 2.15
C TYR A 208 19.17 -17.95 2.10
N ALA A 209 18.21 -18.24 1.22
CA ALA A 209 17.70 -19.59 0.99
C ALA A 209 18.82 -20.57 0.61
N ARG A 210 19.69 -20.21 -0.36
CA ARG A 210 20.80 -21.09 -0.79
C ARG A 210 21.85 -21.28 0.30
N LYS A 211 22.09 -20.25 1.13
CA LYS A 211 23.03 -20.32 2.26
C LYS A 211 22.52 -21.23 3.38
N ARG A 212 21.22 -21.16 3.70
CA ARG A 212 20.57 -22.04 4.68
C ARG A 212 20.44 -23.48 4.18
N GLY A 213 20.25 -23.65 2.87
CA GLY A 213 19.97 -24.95 2.23
C GLY A 213 18.48 -25.21 1.99
N ASP A 214 17.65 -24.17 2.12
CA ASP A 214 16.20 -24.20 1.93
C ASP A 214 15.83 -24.74 0.54
N MET A 215 14.70 -25.45 0.45
CA MET A 215 14.12 -25.85 -0.84
C MET A 215 13.50 -24.63 -1.52
N VAL A 216 13.67 -24.52 -2.85
CA VAL A 216 13.22 -23.36 -3.61
C VAL A 216 12.64 -23.78 -4.96
N VAL A 217 11.49 -23.21 -5.31
CA VAL A 217 10.91 -23.18 -6.65
C VAL A 217 11.03 -21.75 -7.18
N ILE A 218 11.61 -21.59 -8.36
CA ILE A 218 11.74 -20.30 -9.05
C ILE A 218 10.95 -20.35 -10.34
N TYR A 219 10.00 -19.44 -10.51
CA TYR A 219 9.42 -19.14 -11.81
C TYR A 219 10.22 -18.02 -12.50
N ASP A 220 10.83 -18.33 -13.65
CA ASP A 220 11.73 -17.44 -14.39
C ASP A 220 11.38 -17.35 -15.88
N ARG A 221 10.72 -16.25 -16.26
CA ARG A 221 10.36 -15.90 -17.66
C ARG A 221 11.56 -15.48 -18.54
N SER A 222 12.75 -15.36 -17.94
CA SER A 222 13.92 -14.70 -18.54
C SER A 222 15.20 -15.55 -18.54
N CYS A 223 15.20 -16.68 -17.83
CA CYS A 223 16.37 -17.53 -17.55
C CYS A 223 17.55 -16.83 -16.82
N GLU A 224 17.34 -15.63 -16.28
CA GLU A 224 18.31 -14.84 -15.51
C GLU A 224 18.68 -15.44 -14.14
N PHE A 225 17.75 -16.17 -13.51
CA PHE A 225 18.01 -16.87 -12.26
C PHE A 225 18.78 -18.18 -12.51
N VAL A 226 18.46 -18.91 -13.59
CA VAL A 226 19.23 -20.11 -14.03
C VAL A 226 20.70 -19.75 -14.21
N LYS A 227 20.96 -18.72 -15.03
CA LYS A 227 22.27 -18.10 -15.30
C LYS A 227 23.09 -17.73 -14.06
N SER A 228 22.42 -17.37 -12.96
CA SER A 228 23.03 -16.84 -11.74
C SER A 228 23.14 -17.85 -10.59
N TYR A 229 22.33 -18.93 -10.59
CA TYR A 229 22.17 -19.81 -9.42
C TYR A 229 22.14 -21.33 -9.72
N TYR A 230 22.03 -21.76 -10.98
CA TYR A 230 21.85 -23.18 -11.30
C TYR A 230 23.11 -24.03 -11.04
N ASP A 231 22.96 -25.03 -10.17
CA ASP A 231 23.95 -26.07 -9.87
C ASP A 231 23.47 -27.42 -10.42
N PRO A 232 24.05 -27.94 -11.51
CA PRO A 232 23.58 -29.19 -12.14
C PRO A 232 23.76 -30.44 -11.28
N SER A 233 24.49 -30.37 -10.15
CA SER A 233 24.66 -31.51 -9.24
C SER A 233 23.43 -31.76 -8.34
N ILE A 234 22.61 -30.74 -8.10
CA ILE A 234 21.47 -30.80 -7.16
C ILE A 234 20.16 -30.21 -7.72
N ASP A 235 20.22 -29.27 -8.65
CA ASP A 235 19.06 -28.54 -9.15
C ASP A 235 18.41 -29.22 -10.37
N LYS A 236 17.17 -28.81 -10.66
CA LYS A 236 16.38 -29.27 -11.82
C LYS A 236 15.82 -28.08 -12.58
N ILE A 237 15.81 -28.19 -13.91
CA ILE A 237 15.18 -27.23 -14.83
C ILE A 237 13.92 -27.87 -15.40
N LEU A 238 12.84 -27.09 -15.47
CA LEU A 238 11.61 -27.41 -16.19
C LEU A 238 11.37 -26.28 -17.20
N ASN A 239 11.82 -26.51 -18.44
CA ASN A 239 11.61 -25.64 -19.61
C ASN A 239 11.56 -26.57 -20.84
N PRO A 240 10.41 -26.75 -21.51
CA PRO A 240 10.25 -27.80 -22.54
C PRO A 240 11.22 -27.69 -23.73
N LEU A 241 11.78 -26.49 -23.95
CA LEU A 241 12.70 -26.18 -25.03
C LEU A 241 14.18 -26.20 -24.60
N ASP A 242 14.49 -26.42 -23.33
CA ASP A 242 15.88 -26.48 -22.84
C ASP A 242 16.39 -27.92 -22.78
N ALA A 243 17.61 -28.17 -23.29
CA ALA A 243 18.24 -29.49 -23.32
C ALA A 243 18.48 -30.07 -21.92
N ARG A 244 18.50 -29.25 -20.87
CA ARG A 244 18.64 -29.65 -19.45
C ARG A 244 17.30 -29.91 -18.77
N CYS A 245 16.18 -29.83 -19.48
CA CYS A 245 14.85 -30.10 -18.91
C CYS A 245 14.82 -31.51 -18.29
N ALA A 246 14.39 -31.60 -17.03
CA ALA A 246 14.20 -32.89 -16.38
C ALA A 246 13.15 -33.73 -17.13
N ALA A 247 13.31 -35.06 -17.08
CA ALA A 247 12.42 -36.03 -17.70
C ALA A 247 11.08 -36.14 -16.96
N TRP A 248 10.30 -35.06 -16.91
CA TRP A 248 9.05 -34.99 -16.17
C TRP A 248 8.00 -35.97 -16.73
N ASP A 249 7.43 -36.82 -15.87
CA ASP A 249 6.45 -37.86 -16.23
C ASP A 249 5.09 -37.57 -15.58
N LEU A 250 4.17 -36.99 -16.36
CA LEU A 250 2.77 -36.72 -16.01
C LEU A 250 2.06 -37.92 -15.36
N TRP A 251 2.34 -39.13 -15.82
CA TRP A 251 1.68 -40.36 -15.35
C TRP A 251 2.30 -40.95 -14.08
N LYS A 252 3.47 -40.45 -13.67
CA LYS A 252 4.03 -40.61 -12.33
C LYS A 252 3.64 -39.46 -11.41
N GLU A 253 3.49 -38.24 -11.92
CA GLU A 253 3.02 -37.06 -11.17
C GLU A 253 1.56 -37.20 -10.70
N CYS A 254 0.70 -37.76 -11.55
CA CYS A 254 -0.70 -38.02 -11.23
C CYS A 254 -0.88 -39.49 -10.80
N LEU A 255 -1.40 -39.72 -9.57
CA LEU A 255 -1.61 -41.06 -9.02
C LEU A 255 -3.04 -41.57 -9.18
N THR A 256 -4.00 -40.66 -9.25
CA THR A 256 -5.45 -40.86 -9.22
C THR A 256 -6.13 -39.94 -10.25
N GLN A 257 -7.40 -40.20 -10.60
CA GLN A 257 -8.15 -39.35 -11.52
C GLN A 257 -8.18 -37.86 -11.07
N PRO A 258 -8.48 -37.53 -9.80
CA PRO A 258 -8.40 -36.15 -9.31
C PRO A 258 -7.07 -35.44 -9.55
N ASP A 259 -5.93 -36.15 -9.55
CA ASP A 259 -4.64 -35.52 -9.85
C ASP A 259 -4.60 -35.02 -11.31
N PHE A 260 -5.15 -35.78 -12.27
CA PHE A 260 -5.29 -35.35 -13.66
C PHE A 260 -6.29 -34.19 -13.81
N ASP A 261 -7.40 -34.22 -13.06
CA ASP A 261 -8.40 -33.14 -13.06
C ASP A 261 -7.81 -31.81 -12.54
N ASN A 262 -7.02 -31.86 -11.46
CA ASN A 262 -6.31 -30.70 -10.90
C ASN A 262 -5.27 -30.14 -11.88
N VAL A 263 -4.54 -31.00 -12.58
CA VAL A 263 -3.61 -30.61 -13.64
C VAL A 263 -4.35 -29.96 -14.82
N ALA A 264 -5.48 -30.53 -15.24
CA ALA A 264 -6.35 -29.96 -16.28
C ALA A 264 -6.85 -28.56 -15.91
N ASN A 265 -7.25 -28.36 -14.64
CA ASN A 265 -7.75 -27.10 -14.11
C ASN A 265 -6.76 -25.92 -14.22
N THR A 266 -5.46 -26.17 -14.37
CA THR A 266 -4.44 -25.13 -14.60
C THR A 266 -3.99 -25.05 -16.06
N LEU A 267 -3.88 -26.20 -16.74
CA LEU A 267 -3.50 -26.28 -18.15
C LEU A 267 -4.51 -25.51 -19.04
N ILE A 268 -5.80 -25.70 -18.78
CA ILE A 268 -6.93 -25.08 -19.47
C ILE A 268 -7.59 -24.12 -18.47
N PRO A 269 -7.27 -22.81 -18.46
CA PRO A 269 -7.87 -21.85 -17.54
C PRO A 269 -9.35 -21.63 -17.84
N MET A 270 -10.13 -21.21 -16.83
CA MET A 270 -11.46 -20.64 -17.06
C MET A 270 -11.31 -19.16 -17.42
N GLY A 271 -12.02 -18.70 -18.45
CA GLY A 271 -12.25 -17.27 -18.65
C GLY A 271 -13.22 -16.71 -17.59
N THR A 272 -13.27 -15.39 -17.47
CA THR A 272 -14.27 -14.67 -16.64
C THR A 272 -15.53 -14.28 -17.43
N LYS A 273 -15.48 -14.37 -18.76
CA LYS A 273 -16.57 -13.99 -19.69
C LYS A 273 -16.96 -15.09 -20.68
N GLU A 274 -16.20 -16.18 -20.73
CA GLU A 274 -16.47 -17.32 -21.61
C GLU A 274 -17.36 -18.33 -20.86
N ASP A 275 -18.31 -18.96 -21.56
CA ASP A 275 -19.19 -19.98 -20.98
C ASP A 275 -18.36 -21.16 -20.40
N PRO A 276 -18.45 -21.43 -19.08
CA PRO A 276 -17.71 -22.49 -18.39
C PRO A 276 -17.82 -23.90 -19.00
N PHE A 277 -18.88 -24.18 -19.76
CA PHE A 277 -19.09 -25.49 -20.38
C PHE A 277 -17.93 -25.90 -21.31
N TRP A 278 -17.35 -24.95 -22.06
CA TRP A 278 -16.35 -25.26 -23.10
C TRP A 278 -14.98 -25.64 -22.51
N GLN A 279 -14.50 -24.87 -21.54
CA GLN A 279 -13.25 -25.14 -20.82
C GLN A 279 -13.42 -26.31 -19.85
N GLY A 280 -14.58 -26.42 -19.20
CA GLY A 280 -14.95 -27.59 -18.38
C GLY A 280 -14.90 -28.89 -19.19
N SER A 281 -15.56 -28.94 -20.35
CA SER A 281 -15.53 -30.10 -21.23
C SER A 281 -14.12 -30.42 -21.75
N GLY A 282 -13.33 -29.40 -22.08
CA GLY A 282 -11.93 -29.55 -22.45
C GLY A 282 -11.07 -30.15 -21.34
N ARG A 283 -11.28 -29.72 -20.08
CA ARG A 283 -10.60 -30.28 -18.90
C ARG A 283 -10.92 -31.77 -18.72
N THR A 284 -12.20 -32.13 -18.76
CA THR A 284 -12.65 -33.53 -18.61
C THR A 284 -12.07 -34.43 -19.69
N ILE A 285 -12.10 -34.00 -20.97
CA ILE A 285 -11.48 -34.77 -22.07
C ILE A 285 -9.97 -34.92 -21.87
N PHE A 286 -9.26 -33.86 -21.47
CA PHE A 286 -7.83 -33.94 -21.22
C PHE A 286 -7.49 -34.92 -20.09
N ALA A 287 -8.18 -34.80 -18.95
CA ALA A 287 -7.92 -35.60 -17.76
C ALA A 287 -8.20 -37.09 -17.98
N GLU A 288 -9.38 -37.43 -18.53
CA GLU A 288 -9.74 -38.81 -18.87
C GLU A 288 -8.80 -39.42 -19.92
N ALA A 289 -8.43 -38.67 -20.97
CA ALA A 289 -7.50 -39.17 -21.97
C ALA A 289 -6.10 -39.43 -21.39
N ALA A 290 -5.60 -38.54 -20.54
CA ALA A 290 -4.31 -38.69 -19.88
C ALA A 290 -4.33 -39.88 -18.88
N TYR A 291 -5.40 -40.04 -18.10
CA TYR A 291 -5.58 -41.16 -17.18
C TYR A 291 -5.69 -42.50 -17.90
N LEU A 292 -6.49 -42.62 -18.97
CA LEU A 292 -6.56 -43.83 -19.78
C LEU A 292 -5.22 -44.20 -20.40
N MET A 293 -4.45 -43.21 -20.88
CA MET A 293 -3.13 -43.43 -21.47
C MET A 293 -2.06 -43.88 -20.45
N ARG A 294 -2.32 -43.75 -19.14
CA ARG A 294 -1.40 -44.17 -18.06
C ARG A 294 -0.97 -45.62 -18.16
N ASN A 295 -1.90 -46.48 -18.58
CA ASN A 295 -1.74 -47.94 -18.69
C ASN A 295 -1.28 -48.39 -20.09
N ASP A 296 -1.07 -47.46 -21.04
CA ASP A 296 -0.61 -47.77 -22.38
C ASP A 296 0.92 -48.04 -22.36
N PRO A 297 1.41 -49.21 -22.82
CA PRO A 297 2.83 -49.54 -22.76
C PRO A 297 3.69 -48.69 -23.70
N ASN A 298 3.08 -47.94 -24.62
CA ASN A 298 3.72 -47.00 -25.54
C ASN A 298 3.24 -45.56 -25.29
N ARG A 299 2.94 -45.19 -24.04
CA ARG A 299 2.59 -43.81 -23.67
C ARG A 299 3.74 -42.84 -23.93
N SER A 300 3.43 -41.66 -24.48
CA SER A 300 4.38 -40.56 -24.70
C SER A 300 3.61 -39.25 -24.90
N TYR A 301 4.26 -38.09 -24.68
CA TYR A 301 3.61 -36.79 -24.88
C TYR A 301 3.15 -36.61 -26.33
N SER A 302 3.94 -37.06 -27.30
CA SER A 302 3.55 -37.08 -28.71
C SER A 302 2.25 -37.88 -28.89
N LYS A 303 2.15 -39.12 -28.35
CA LYS A 303 0.96 -39.97 -28.50
C LYS A 303 -0.29 -39.39 -27.82
N LEU A 304 -0.12 -38.71 -26.69
CA LEU A 304 -1.21 -38.02 -25.99
C LEU A 304 -1.78 -36.89 -26.87
N VAL A 305 -0.90 -36.04 -27.42
CA VAL A 305 -1.29 -34.94 -28.31
C VAL A 305 -1.89 -35.45 -29.63
N ASP A 306 -1.30 -36.47 -30.25
CA ASP A 306 -1.80 -37.14 -31.47
C ASP A 306 -3.17 -37.82 -31.29
N THR A 307 -3.59 -38.05 -30.04
CA THR A 307 -4.89 -38.65 -29.69
C THR A 307 -5.92 -37.55 -29.41
N LEU A 308 -5.58 -36.57 -28.57
CA LEU A 308 -6.43 -35.42 -28.23
C LEU A 308 -6.72 -34.51 -29.44
N LEU A 309 -5.71 -34.25 -30.28
CA LEU A 309 -5.83 -33.36 -31.45
C LEU A 309 -6.11 -34.10 -32.75
N SER A 310 -6.40 -35.41 -32.69
CA SER A 310 -6.55 -36.29 -33.86
C SER A 310 -7.42 -35.73 -34.97
N ILE A 311 -6.96 -35.74 -36.23
CA ILE A 311 -7.72 -35.26 -37.40
C ILE A 311 -9.09 -35.97 -37.55
N LYS A 312 -9.28 -37.16 -36.96
CA LYS A 312 -10.55 -37.91 -36.97
C LYS A 312 -11.17 -37.98 -35.58
N ILE A 313 -12.41 -37.49 -35.44
CA ILE A 313 -13.15 -37.50 -34.17
C ILE A 313 -13.42 -38.92 -33.66
N GLU A 314 -13.57 -39.89 -34.58
CA GLU A 314 -13.82 -41.30 -34.31
C GLU A 314 -12.66 -41.95 -33.54
N LYS A 315 -11.41 -41.51 -33.77
CA LYS A 315 -10.24 -41.99 -33.01
C LYS A 315 -10.34 -41.55 -31.54
N LEU A 316 -10.69 -40.28 -31.30
CA LEU A 316 -10.86 -39.73 -29.95
C LEU A 316 -12.06 -40.37 -29.25
N ARG A 317 -13.21 -40.49 -29.93
CA ARG A 317 -14.42 -41.17 -29.44
C ARG A 317 -14.18 -42.66 -29.13
N THR A 318 -13.37 -43.35 -29.94
CA THR A 318 -12.99 -44.75 -29.69
C THR A 318 -12.06 -44.88 -28.49
N PHE A 319 -11.11 -43.95 -28.32
CA PHE A 319 -10.21 -43.90 -27.17
C PHE A 319 -10.97 -43.61 -25.86
N LEU A 320 -11.90 -42.65 -25.88
CA LEU A 320 -12.69 -42.23 -24.73
C LEU A 320 -13.94 -43.10 -24.46
N ARG A 321 -14.24 -44.10 -25.28
CA ARG A 321 -15.52 -44.83 -25.30
C ARG A 321 -16.01 -45.35 -23.94
N ASN A 322 -15.11 -45.68 -23.03
CA ASN A 322 -15.40 -46.24 -21.71
C ASN A 322 -15.16 -45.24 -20.56
N SER A 323 -15.14 -43.94 -20.85
CA SER A 323 -14.95 -42.84 -19.88
C SER A 323 -16.19 -41.93 -19.81
N PRO A 324 -16.39 -41.18 -18.70
CA PRO A 324 -17.34 -40.07 -18.63
C PRO A 324 -17.23 -39.07 -19.79
N ALA A 325 -16.04 -38.86 -20.33
CA ALA A 325 -15.79 -37.96 -21.46
C ALA A 325 -16.35 -38.47 -22.81
N ALA A 326 -16.78 -39.73 -22.92
CA ALA A 326 -17.37 -40.27 -24.16
C ALA A 326 -18.55 -39.42 -24.67
N ASN A 327 -19.39 -38.95 -23.75
CA ASN A 327 -20.59 -38.17 -24.04
C ASN A 327 -20.26 -36.79 -24.67
N LEU A 328 -19.05 -36.26 -24.44
CA LEU A 328 -18.57 -34.97 -24.95
C LEU A 328 -18.02 -35.06 -26.38
N VAL A 329 -17.89 -36.27 -26.93
CA VAL A 329 -17.36 -36.56 -28.27
C VAL A 329 -18.29 -37.49 -29.07
N GLU A 330 -19.59 -37.49 -28.75
CA GLU A 330 -20.58 -38.21 -29.56
C GLU A 330 -20.84 -37.54 -30.91
N GLU A 331 -20.99 -38.39 -31.93
CA GLU A 331 -21.42 -38.08 -33.31
C GLU A 331 -22.73 -37.27 -33.38
N LYS A 332 -23.64 -37.45 -32.41
CA LYS A 332 -24.89 -36.68 -32.31
C LYS A 332 -24.68 -35.20 -31.93
N ILE A 333 -23.51 -34.85 -31.40
CA ILE A 333 -23.17 -33.49 -30.94
C ILE A 333 -21.92 -32.95 -31.65
N GLU A 334 -21.69 -33.37 -32.90
CA GLU A 334 -20.46 -33.09 -33.65
C GLU A 334 -20.06 -31.59 -33.63
N LYS A 335 -21.00 -30.66 -33.83
CA LYS A 335 -20.74 -29.21 -33.72
C LYS A 335 -20.17 -28.81 -32.35
N THR A 336 -20.77 -29.33 -31.27
CA THR A 336 -20.32 -29.11 -29.89
C THR A 336 -18.94 -29.72 -29.65
N ALA A 337 -18.70 -30.94 -30.15
CA ALA A 337 -17.40 -31.61 -30.06
C ALA A 337 -16.29 -30.85 -30.81
N ILE A 338 -16.60 -30.22 -31.96
CA ILE A 338 -15.66 -29.35 -32.69
C ILE A 338 -15.28 -28.13 -31.84
N SER A 339 -16.24 -27.45 -31.22
CA SER A 339 -15.97 -26.28 -30.35
C SER A 339 -15.15 -26.64 -29.11
N ILE A 340 -15.48 -27.74 -28.41
CA ILE A 340 -14.68 -28.25 -27.28
C ILE A 340 -13.24 -28.60 -27.74
N ARG A 341 -13.11 -29.13 -28.96
CA ARG A 341 -11.80 -29.41 -29.57
C ARG A 341 -11.01 -28.15 -29.95
N ALA A 342 -11.64 -27.03 -30.26
CA ALA A 342 -10.92 -25.76 -30.45
C ALA A 342 -10.26 -25.32 -29.14
N VAL A 343 -10.95 -25.43 -28.01
CA VAL A 343 -10.40 -25.16 -26.66
C VAL A 343 -9.23 -26.11 -26.34
N LEU A 344 -9.39 -27.42 -26.57
CA LEU A 344 -8.29 -28.38 -26.44
C LEU A 344 -7.09 -28.00 -27.32
N THR A 345 -7.32 -27.65 -28.58
CA THR A 345 -6.27 -27.26 -29.53
C THR A 345 -5.51 -26.03 -29.07
N ASN A 346 -6.19 -25.04 -28.47
CA ASN A 346 -5.54 -23.81 -28.00
C ASN A 346 -4.58 -24.03 -26.82
N TYR A 347 -4.90 -24.93 -25.89
CA TYR A 347 -4.12 -25.13 -24.67
C TYR A 347 -3.23 -26.39 -24.69
N VAL A 348 -3.75 -27.53 -25.16
CA VAL A 348 -3.02 -28.81 -25.21
C VAL A 348 -1.85 -28.76 -26.20
N LYS A 349 -1.87 -27.86 -27.21
CA LYS A 349 -0.72 -27.69 -28.13
C LYS A 349 0.59 -27.36 -27.41
N ALA A 350 0.56 -26.79 -26.21
CA ALA A 350 1.76 -26.56 -25.40
C ALA A 350 2.44 -27.86 -24.92
N ILE A 351 1.70 -28.96 -24.76
CA ILE A 351 2.25 -30.26 -24.35
C ILE A 351 3.15 -30.86 -25.44
N ARG A 352 3.03 -30.44 -26.71
CA ARG A 352 3.92 -30.92 -27.79
C ARG A 352 5.40 -30.68 -27.50
N TYR A 353 5.70 -29.56 -26.84
CA TYR A 353 7.08 -29.20 -26.53
C TYR A 353 7.70 -30.09 -25.46
N LEU A 354 6.92 -30.95 -24.78
CA LEU A 354 7.42 -31.99 -23.88
C LEU A 354 7.90 -33.24 -24.64
N GLN A 355 7.67 -33.37 -25.96
CA GLN A 355 8.04 -34.58 -26.69
C GLN A 355 9.54 -34.89 -26.61
N GLY A 356 9.87 -36.11 -26.20
CA GLY A 356 11.25 -36.60 -26.08
C GLY A 356 11.94 -36.22 -24.77
N ILE A 357 11.32 -35.45 -23.86
CA ILE A 357 11.91 -35.27 -22.51
C ILE A 357 11.88 -36.59 -21.73
N GLU A 358 11.02 -37.55 -22.11
CA GLU A 358 11.00 -38.92 -21.59
C GLU A 358 12.33 -39.67 -21.78
N HIS A 359 13.30 -39.09 -22.52
CA HIS A 359 14.63 -39.64 -22.76
C HIS A 359 15.75 -38.87 -22.03
N ASN A 360 15.44 -37.79 -21.30
CA ASN A 360 16.41 -36.94 -20.60
C ASN A 360 16.92 -37.55 -19.26
N GLY A 361 17.09 -38.87 -19.21
CA GLY A 361 17.51 -39.62 -18.03
C GLY A 361 16.35 -40.10 -17.13
N GLU A 362 16.60 -40.16 -15.82
CA GLU A 362 15.65 -40.72 -14.85
C GLU A 362 14.34 -39.90 -14.75
N PRO A 363 13.15 -40.55 -14.81
CA PRO A 363 11.88 -39.84 -14.77
C PRO A 363 11.67 -39.04 -13.47
N PHE A 364 11.24 -37.79 -13.64
CA PHE A 364 11.11 -36.79 -12.60
C PHE A 364 9.64 -36.50 -12.27
N THR A 365 9.35 -36.23 -10.99
CA THR A 365 8.08 -35.66 -10.53
C THR A 365 8.38 -34.53 -9.55
N ILE A 366 7.58 -33.47 -9.59
CA ILE A 366 7.63 -32.35 -8.65
C ILE A 366 7.20 -32.84 -7.27
N ARG A 367 6.13 -33.65 -7.18
CA ARG A 367 5.62 -34.22 -5.92
C ARG A 367 6.68 -35.01 -5.16
N ASP A 368 7.38 -35.95 -5.80
CA ASP A 368 8.33 -36.81 -5.07
C ASP A 368 9.64 -36.07 -4.80
N TRP A 369 10.04 -35.13 -5.66
CA TRP A 369 11.13 -34.20 -5.38
C TRP A 369 10.85 -33.30 -4.17
N MET A 370 9.64 -32.75 -4.04
CA MET A 370 9.22 -31.95 -2.88
C MET A 370 9.12 -32.81 -1.61
N ARG A 371 8.56 -34.02 -1.70
CA ARG A 371 8.55 -34.99 -0.58
C ARG A 371 9.96 -35.46 -0.18
N GLY A 372 10.91 -35.43 -1.10
CA GLY A 372 12.33 -35.67 -0.86
C GLY A 372 13.08 -34.52 -0.17
N VAL A 373 12.38 -33.53 0.40
CA VAL A 373 12.99 -32.47 1.20
C VAL A 373 13.83 -33.04 2.34
N ARG A 374 15.01 -32.47 2.54
CA ARG A 374 15.92 -32.79 3.65
C ARG A 374 15.99 -31.58 4.57
N GLU A 375 15.68 -31.79 5.85
CA GLU A 375 15.70 -30.71 6.85
C GLU A 375 17.08 -30.56 7.51
N ASP A 376 17.96 -31.55 7.33
CA ASP A 376 19.34 -31.61 7.83
C ASP A 376 20.42 -31.28 6.76
N GLN A 377 20.04 -31.25 5.48
CA GLN A 377 20.95 -31.15 4.33
C GLN A 377 20.48 -30.10 3.31
N LYS A 378 21.39 -29.68 2.43
CA LYS A 378 21.05 -28.78 1.33
C LYS A 378 20.04 -29.41 0.38
N ASN A 379 18.97 -28.67 0.09
CA ASN A 379 18.00 -29.01 -0.93
C ASN A 379 18.45 -28.48 -2.30
N GLY A 380 18.05 -29.19 -3.37
CA GLY A 380 18.12 -28.65 -4.73
C GLY A 380 17.06 -27.58 -4.95
N TRP A 381 17.19 -26.84 -6.05
CA TRP A 381 16.22 -25.86 -6.52
C TRP A 381 15.55 -26.32 -7.82
N LEU A 382 14.28 -25.95 -7.99
CA LEU A 382 13.49 -26.21 -9.19
C LEU A 382 13.29 -24.91 -9.97
N PHE A 383 13.94 -24.78 -11.13
CA PHE A 383 13.80 -23.65 -12.03
C PHE A 383 12.72 -23.97 -13.07
N ILE A 384 11.51 -23.47 -12.84
CA ILE A 384 10.42 -23.51 -13.83
C ILE A 384 10.62 -22.28 -14.73
N SER A 385 11.18 -22.50 -15.93
CA SER A 385 11.64 -21.40 -16.78
C SER A 385 11.10 -21.45 -18.21
N SER A 386 11.14 -20.30 -18.86
CA SER A 386 10.80 -20.12 -20.27
C SER A 386 11.59 -18.94 -20.84
N ASN A 387 11.69 -18.86 -22.16
CA ASN A 387 12.34 -17.74 -22.83
C ASN A 387 11.25 -16.75 -23.26
N ALA A 388 11.50 -15.44 -23.15
CA ALA A 388 10.49 -14.39 -23.38
C ALA A 388 9.70 -14.56 -24.68
N ASP A 389 10.38 -14.85 -25.80
CA ASP A 389 9.80 -15.01 -27.13
C ASP A 389 8.90 -16.26 -27.25
N THR A 390 9.27 -17.32 -26.53
CA THR A 390 8.58 -18.62 -26.52
C THR A 390 7.49 -18.71 -25.44
N HIS A 391 7.49 -17.79 -24.48
CA HIS A 391 6.71 -17.89 -23.26
C HIS A 391 5.21 -18.07 -23.53
N ALA A 392 4.65 -17.35 -24.52
CA ALA A 392 3.23 -17.47 -24.88
C ALA A 392 2.82 -18.89 -25.29
N SER A 393 3.72 -19.67 -25.93
CA SER A 393 3.48 -21.07 -26.32
C SER A 393 3.72 -22.07 -25.19
N LEU A 394 4.49 -21.70 -24.16
CA LEU A 394 4.84 -22.55 -23.01
C LEU A 394 3.98 -22.28 -21.77
N LYS A 395 3.33 -21.11 -21.70
CA LYS A 395 2.50 -20.59 -20.60
C LYS A 395 1.53 -21.62 -19.98
N PRO A 396 0.81 -22.48 -20.74
CA PRO A 396 -0.06 -23.49 -20.14
C PRO A 396 0.71 -24.51 -19.29
N VAL A 397 1.82 -25.05 -19.81
CA VAL A 397 2.67 -26.06 -19.16
C VAL A 397 3.46 -25.46 -17.99
N VAL A 398 3.97 -24.24 -18.15
CA VAL A 398 4.69 -23.49 -17.09
C VAL A 398 3.76 -23.18 -15.92
N SER A 399 2.52 -22.75 -16.18
CA SER A 399 1.51 -22.50 -15.14
C SER A 399 1.13 -23.80 -14.42
N MET A 400 0.90 -24.87 -15.19
CA MET A 400 0.59 -26.22 -14.70
C MET A 400 1.67 -26.74 -13.74
N TRP A 401 2.96 -26.65 -14.10
CA TRP A 401 4.06 -27.07 -13.22
C TRP A 401 4.16 -26.26 -11.93
N LEU A 402 3.93 -24.93 -11.97
CA LEU A 402 3.94 -24.13 -10.75
C LEU A 402 2.76 -24.49 -9.83
N SER A 403 1.57 -24.75 -10.40
CA SER A 403 0.40 -25.20 -9.65
C SER A 403 0.62 -26.57 -8.98
N ILE A 404 1.21 -27.53 -9.70
CA ILE A 404 1.65 -28.82 -9.13
C ILE A 404 2.61 -28.59 -7.94
N ALA A 405 3.54 -27.64 -8.04
CA ALA A 405 4.45 -27.32 -6.94
C ALA A 405 3.75 -26.65 -5.75
N ILE A 406 2.80 -25.74 -5.98
CA ILE A 406 1.98 -25.10 -4.94
C ILE A 406 1.18 -26.16 -4.18
N ARG A 407 0.50 -27.08 -4.89
CA ARG A 407 -0.23 -28.20 -4.28
C ARG A 407 0.71 -29.23 -3.62
N GLY A 408 1.89 -29.43 -4.20
CA GLY A 408 2.94 -30.29 -3.67
C GLY A 408 3.37 -29.93 -2.25
N LEU A 409 3.35 -28.65 -1.89
CA LEU A 409 3.65 -28.16 -0.54
C LEU A 409 2.75 -28.79 0.54
N LEU A 410 1.45 -28.95 0.28
CA LEU A 410 0.51 -29.60 1.20
C LEU A 410 0.86 -31.08 1.39
N ALA A 411 1.29 -31.73 0.31
CA ALA A 411 1.66 -33.14 0.27
C ALA A 411 3.01 -33.47 0.96
N MET A 412 3.68 -32.46 1.56
CA MET A 412 4.88 -32.58 2.40
C MET A 412 4.56 -32.66 3.92
N GLY A 413 3.29 -32.58 4.32
CA GLY A 413 2.86 -32.57 5.72
C GLY A 413 3.18 -31.27 6.47
N GLU A 414 2.55 -31.04 7.62
CA GLU A 414 2.74 -29.81 8.40
C GLU A 414 4.15 -29.72 9.02
N ASN A 415 4.89 -28.66 8.69
CA ASN A 415 6.09 -28.24 9.41
C ASN A 415 6.29 -26.73 9.24
N ARG A 416 6.19 -25.99 10.35
CA ARG A 416 6.32 -24.53 10.38
C ARG A 416 7.77 -24.02 10.53
N ASN A 417 8.70 -24.92 10.84
CA ASN A 417 10.13 -24.62 10.95
C ASN A 417 10.83 -24.77 9.59
N ARG A 418 10.31 -25.66 8.74
CA ARG A 418 10.72 -25.81 7.33
C ARG A 418 10.53 -24.51 6.55
N ARG A 419 11.31 -24.35 5.48
CA ARG A 419 11.21 -23.24 4.52
C ARG A 419 11.22 -23.80 3.09
N VAL A 420 10.14 -23.56 2.36
CA VAL A 420 9.98 -23.87 0.94
C VAL A 420 9.64 -22.58 0.22
N TRP A 421 10.61 -22.00 -0.48
CA TRP A 421 10.43 -20.68 -1.12
C TRP A 421 9.84 -20.82 -2.51
N PHE A 422 8.92 -19.91 -2.85
CA PHE A 422 8.35 -19.75 -4.18
C PHE A 422 8.64 -18.34 -4.68
N PHE A 423 9.64 -18.18 -5.55
CA PHE A 423 10.01 -16.89 -6.13
C PHE A 423 9.38 -16.74 -7.52
N CYS A 424 8.45 -15.81 -7.70
CA CYS A 424 7.81 -15.52 -8.99
C CYS A 424 7.95 -14.03 -9.31
N ASP A 425 8.91 -13.65 -10.16
CA ASP A 425 9.25 -12.23 -10.43
C ASP A 425 8.16 -11.48 -11.23
N GLU A 426 7.26 -12.21 -11.90
CA GLU A 426 6.19 -11.62 -12.71
C GLU A 426 4.94 -12.52 -12.75
N LEU A 427 4.26 -12.67 -11.61
CA LEU A 427 3.09 -13.57 -11.47
C LEU A 427 2.00 -13.37 -12.54
N PRO A 428 1.62 -12.13 -12.97
CA PRO A 428 0.59 -11.91 -14.00
C PRO A 428 0.91 -12.46 -15.41
N THR A 429 2.11 -13.00 -15.64
CA THR A 429 2.41 -13.64 -16.94
C THR A 429 1.87 -15.05 -17.07
N LEU A 430 1.48 -15.70 -15.98
CA LEU A 430 0.93 -17.06 -15.97
C LEU A 430 -0.58 -17.08 -16.32
N HIS A 431 -1.16 -18.28 -16.41
CA HIS A 431 -2.62 -18.43 -16.33
C HIS A 431 -3.09 -18.17 -14.89
N LYS A 432 -4.40 -17.96 -14.73
CA LYS A 432 -5.06 -18.01 -13.41
C LYS A 432 -4.71 -19.36 -12.75
N LEU A 433 -4.12 -19.32 -11.55
CA LEU A 433 -3.79 -20.50 -10.75
C LEU A 433 -4.85 -20.64 -9.64
N PRO A 434 -5.87 -21.53 -9.76
CA PRO A 434 -6.93 -21.63 -8.77
C PRO A 434 -6.37 -22.00 -7.38
N ASP A 435 -5.54 -23.05 -7.38
CA ASP A 435 -4.72 -23.54 -6.27
C ASP A 435 -4.03 -22.44 -5.48
N LEU A 436 -3.56 -21.37 -6.15
CA LEU A 436 -2.82 -20.32 -5.45
C LEU A 436 -3.71 -19.50 -4.50
N VAL A 437 -4.96 -19.25 -4.87
CA VAL A 437 -5.91 -18.49 -4.02
C VAL A 437 -6.35 -19.32 -2.82
N GLU A 438 -6.55 -20.62 -3.03
CA GLU A 438 -7.01 -21.57 -2.00
C GLU A 438 -5.89 -21.96 -1.02
N ILE A 439 -4.67 -22.19 -1.51
CA ILE A 439 -3.57 -22.79 -0.73
C ILE A 439 -2.71 -21.74 -0.02
N LEU A 440 -2.58 -20.53 -0.55
CA LEU A 440 -1.67 -19.51 0.01
C LEU A 440 -2.00 -19.10 1.48
N PRO A 441 -3.27 -18.96 1.90
CA PRO A 441 -3.61 -18.71 3.31
C PRO A 441 -3.19 -19.86 4.25
N GLU A 442 -3.32 -21.10 3.78
CA GLU A 442 -3.00 -22.34 4.52
C GLU A 442 -1.49 -22.64 4.56
N ALA A 443 -0.75 -22.24 3.52
CA ALA A 443 0.65 -22.63 3.28
C ALA A 443 1.62 -22.32 4.45
N ARG A 444 1.27 -21.37 5.32
CA ARG A 444 2.00 -21.05 6.56
C ARG A 444 2.11 -22.23 7.54
N LYS A 445 1.20 -23.22 7.49
CA LYS A 445 1.28 -24.47 8.27
C LYS A 445 2.39 -25.41 7.75
N PHE A 446 2.66 -25.34 6.45
CA PHE A 446 3.52 -26.27 5.70
C PHE A 446 4.93 -25.70 5.42
N GLY A 447 5.22 -24.49 5.89
CA GLY A 447 6.52 -23.83 5.74
C GLY A 447 6.72 -23.13 4.39
N GLY A 448 5.65 -22.84 3.65
CA GLY A 448 5.72 -22.11 2.37
C GLY A 448 6.08 -20.63 2.57
N CYS A 449 6.96 -20.10 1.71
CA CYS A 449 7.40 -18.70 1.71
C CYS A 449 7.28 -18.11 0.30
N TYR A 450 6.19 -17.42 0.02
CA TYR A 450 5.90 -16.91 -1.33
C TYR A 450 6.39 -15.47 -1.53
N VAL A 451 6.98 -15.19 -2.69
CA VAL A 451 7.50 -13.88 -3.07
C VAL A 451 7.03 -13.57 -4.48
N PHE A 452 6.09 -12.62 -4.61
CA PHE A 452 5.49 -12.25 -5.88
C PHE A 452 5.91 -10.85 -6.33
N GLY A 453 6.48 -10.78 -7.54
CA GLY A 453 6.60 -9.55 -8.31
C GLY A 453 5.31 -9.26 -9.06
N ILE A 454 4.76 -8.07 -8.82
CA ILE A 454 3.52 -7.56 -9.43
C ILE A 454 3.84 -6.17 -10.02
N GLN A 455 3.42 -5.91 -11.27
CA GLN A 455 3.65 -4.60 -11.90
C GLN A 455 2.52 -3.60 -11.62
N SER A 456 1.28 -4.10 -11.60
CA SER A 456 0.05 -3.36 -11.34
C SER A 456 -0.92 -4.28 -10.60
N TYR A 457 -1.66 -3.76 -9.62
CA TYR A 457 -2.72 -4.50 -8.97
C TYR A 457 -3.85 -4.87 -9.95
N ALA A 458 -4.22 -3.98 -10.88
CA ALA A 458 -5.24 -4.26 -11.90
C ALA A 458 -4.91 -5.48 -12.79
N GLN A 459 -3.63 -5.76 -13.07
CA GLN A 459 -3.24 -6.98 -13.80
C GLN A 459 -3.49 -8.27 -13.00
N LEU A 460 -3.59 -8.18 -11.68
CA LEU A 460 -4.00 -9.29 -10.83
C LEU A 460 -5.52 -9.46 -10.88
N GLU A 461 -6.27 -8.35 -10.89
CA GLU A 461 -7.73 -8.33 -11.03
C GLU A 461 -8.19 -8.88 -12.40
N ASP A 462 -7.51 -8.52 -13.50
CA ASP A 462 -7.77 -9.05 -14.84
C ASP A 462 -7.71 -10.59 -14.91
N ILE A 463 -6.79 -11.19 -14.14
CA ILE A 463 -6.49 -12.63 -14.19
C ILE A 463 -7.29 -13.43 -13.16
N TYR A 464 -7.40 -12.91 -11.93
CA TYR A 464 -8.04 -13.62 -10.82
C TYR A 464 -9.49 -13.19 -10.59
N GLY A 465 -9.85 -11.96 -10.96
CA GLY A 465 -11.07 -11.27 -10.55
C GLY A 465 -10.85 -10.52 -9.22
N GLU A 466 -11.36 -9.29 -9.13
CA GLU A 466 -11.31 -8.37 -7.97
C GLU A 466 -11.21 -9.08 -6.60
N LYS A 467 -12.25 -9.83 -6.22
CA LYS A 467 -12.34 -10.51 -4.91
C LYS A 467 -11.20 -11.50 -4.65
N ALA A 468 -10.74 -12.21 -5.68
CA ALA A 468 -9.64 -13.17 -5.57
C ALA A 468 -8.26 -12.49 -5.62
N ALA A 469 -8.13 -11.38 -6.35
CA ALA A 469 -6.93 -10.53 -6.32
C ALA A 469 -6.72 -9.89 -4.95
N ALA A 470 -7.79 -9.37 -4.33
CA ALA A 470 -7.78 -8.83 -2.97
C ALA A 470 -7.37 -9.92 -1.95
N THR A 471 -8.06 -11.07 -1.99
CA THR A 471 -7.76 -12.24 -1.14
C THR A 471 -6.30 -12.68 -1.26
N LEU A 472 -5.74 -12.69 -2.48
CA LEU A 472 -4.34 -13.05 -2.72
C LEU A 472 -3.37 -12.00 -2.19
N PHE A 473 -3.70 -10.71 -2.30
CA PHE A 473 -2.85 -9.60 -1.86
C PHE A 473 -2.83 -9.46 -0.33
N ASP A 474 -3.96 -9.70 0.34
CA ASP A 474 -4.11 -9.63 1.80
C ASP A 474 -3.19 -10.58 2.57
N VAL A 475 -2.90 -11.76 2.02
CA VAL A 475 -1.98 -12.74 2.62
C VAL A 475 -0.50 -12.49 2.31
N LEU A 476 -0.15 -11.32 1.75
CA LEU A 476 1.23 -10.87 1.48
C LEU A 476 1.64 -9.80 2.51
N ASN A 477 2.04 -10.21 3.71
CA ASN A 477 2.24 -9.30 4.84
C ASN A 477 3.49 -8.41 4.74
N THR A 478 4.53 -8.84 4.02
CA THR A 478 5.76 -8.06 3.84
C THR A 478 5.73 -7.36 2.48
N ARG A 479 5.31 -6.09 2.41
CA ARG A 479 5.10 -5.39 1.13
C ARG A 479 6.25 -4.42 0.83
N ALA A 480 6.73 -4.40 -0.41
CA ALA A 480 7.79 -3.52 -0.88
C ALA A 480 7.34 -2.78 -2.15
N PHE A 481 7.14 -1.47 -2.02
CA PHE A 481 6.60 -0.59 -3.05
C PHE A 481 7.74 0.17 -3.74
N PHE A 482 8.01 -0.19 -4.99
CA PHE A 482 8.92 0.49 -5.90
C PHE A 482 8.17 1.58 -6.69
N ARG A 483 8.88 2.29 -7.59
CA ARG A 483 8.29 3.29 -8.48
C ARG A 483 7.12 2.73 -9.30
N SER A 484 6.03 3.49 -9.36
CA SER A 484 4.86 3.23 -10.20
C SER A 484 4.47 4.51 -10.94
N PRO A 485 4.40 4.53 -12.30
CA PRO A 485 4.19 5.76 -13.04
C PRO A 485 2.71 6.21 -13.13
N SER A 486 1.75 5.28 -13.13
CA SER A 486 0.33 5.62 -13.17
C SER A 486 -0.17 6.14 -11.82
N HIS A 487 -1.03 7.18 -11.83
CA HIS A 487 -1.63 7.77 -10.64
C HIS A 487 -2.32 6.72 -9.76
N GLN A 488 -3.26 5.96 -10.33
CA GLN A 488 -4.03 4.94 -9.60
C GLN A 488 -3.13 3.90 -8.90
N ILE A 489 -2.08 3.45 -9.60
CA ILE A 489 -1.13 2.44 -9.09
C ILE A 489 -0.21 3.03 -8.00
N ALA A 490 0.15 4.31 -8.11
CA ALA A 490 0.95 5.03 -7.12
C ALA A 490 0.13 5.43 -5.88
N GLU A 491 -1.14 5.79 -6.06
CA GLU A 491 -2.11 6.13 -5.02
C GLU A 491 -2.51 4.90 -4.19
N PHE A 492 -2.79 3.77 -4.85
CA PHE A 492 -2.91 2.47 -4.21
C PHE A 492 -1.68 2.16 -3.34
N ALA A 493 -0.48 2.29 -3.89
CA ALA A 493 0.76 2.08 -3.15
C ALA A 493 0.97 3.08 -2.00
N ALA A 494 0.48 4.32 -2.10
CA ALA A 494 0.52 5.31 -1.02
C ALA A 494 -0.42 4.94 0.14
N GLY A 495 -1.68 4.56 -0.16
CA GLY A 495 -2.64 4.08 0.84
C GLY A 495 -2.16 2.83 1.57
N GLU A 496 -1.49 1.93 0.84
CA GLU A 496 -0.87 0.70 1.37
C GLU A 496 0.35 0.94 2.28
N ILE A 497 1.17 1.96 1.97
CA ILE A 497 2.21 2.45 2.89
C ILE A 497 1.56 3.07 4.13
N GLY A 498 0.40 3.71 3.98
CA GLY A 498 -0.49 4.13 5.07
C GLY A 498 -0.35 5.59 5.47
N GLU A 499 -1.20 5.98 6.43
CA GLU A 499 -1.31 7.35 6.94
C GLU A 499 -0.74 7.50 8.35
N LYS A 500 -0.45 8.75 8.71
CA LYS A 500 -0.24 9.21 10.09
C LYS A 500 -1.37 10.18 10.47
N GLU A 501 -1.78 10.15 11.72
CA GLU A 501 -2.60 11.19 12.33
C GLU A 501 -1.70 12.08 13.17
N HIS A 502 -1.81 13.40 13.01
CA HIS A 502 -1.02 14.32 13.81
C HIS A 502 -1.78 15.61 14.15
N LEU A 503 -1.61 16.07 15.38
CA LEU A 503 -2.01 17.39 15.83
C LEU A 503 -0.96 18.39 15.33
N LYS A 504 -1.33 19.11 14.28
CA LYS A 504 -0.53 20.14 13.63
C LYS A 504 -0.64 21.44 14.40
N ALA A 505 0.49 22.04 14.77
CA ALA A 505 0.52 23.30 15.49
C ALA A 505 0.13 24.47 14.55
N SER A 506 -1.12 24.92 14.67
CA SER A 506 -1.71 25.98 13.85
C SER A 506 -1.56 27.33 14.58
N LEU A 507 -0.74 28.23 14.03
CA LEU A 507 -0.50 29.57 14.58
C LEU A 507 -1.24 30.61 13.73
N GLN A 508 -2.40 31.05 14.20
CA GLN A 508 -3.17 32.11 13.55
C GLN A 508 -2.79 33.47 14.15
N TYR A 509 -2.36 34.39 13.29
CA TYR A 509 -2.02 35.77 13.66
C TYR A 509 -3.17 36.70 13.27
N SER A 510 -3.88 37.24 14.26
CA SER A 510 -4.95 38.23 14.04
C SER A 510 -4.38 39.64 14.18
N TYR A 511 -4.27 40.36 13.06
CA TYR A 511 -3.76 41.74 13.03
C TYR A 511 -4.89 42.74 13.26
N GLY A 512 -4.74 43.59 14.28
CA GLY A 512 -5.62 44.72 14.52
C GLY A 512 -5.21 45.97 13.75
N ALA A 513 -6.14 46.91 13.58
CA ALA A 513 -5.79 48.30 13.27
C ALA A 513 -5.20 49.05 14.48
N ASP A 514 -5.30 48.44 15.67
CA ASP A 514 -4.83 48.95 16.96
C ASP A 514 -3.94 47.86 17.60
N PRO A 515 -2.69 48.15 18.00
CA PRO A 515 -1.77 47.16 18.59
C PRO A 515 -2.27 46.46 19.86
N VAL A 516 -3.29 47.02 20.54
CA VAL A 516 -3.91 46.39 21.72
C VAL A 516 -4.81 45.19 21.33
N ARG A 517 -5.11 45.02 20.03
CA ARG A 517 -5.92 43.92 19.48
C ARG A 517 -5.12 42.87 18.69
N ASP A 518 -3.79 43.00 18.61
CA ASP A 518 -2.93 42.01 17.97
C ASP A 518 -2.91 40.71 18.80
N GLY A 519 -3.29 39.59 18.19
CA GLY A 519 -3.48 38.31 18.88
C GLY A 519 -2.78 37.14 18.19
N ILE A 520 -2.37 36.15 18.99
CA ILE A 520 -2.01 34.81 18.52
C ILE A 520 -3.04 33.83 19.06
N SER A 521 -3.70 33.11 18.16
CA SER A 521 -4.41 31.88 18.52
C SER A 521 -3.52 30.68 18.24
N THR A 522 -3.29 29.86 19.26
CA THR A 522 -2.54 28.60 19.18
C THR A 522 -3.53 27.42 19.12
N GLY A 523 -3.81 26.94 17.91
CA GLY A 523 -4.60 25.74 17.69
C GLY A 523 -3.73 24.49 17.56
N LYS A 524 -4.26 23.33 17.95
CA LYS A 524 -3.79 22.02 17.50
C LYS A 524 -4.89 21.41 16.65
N GLU A 525 -4.63 21.30 15.34
CA GLU A 525 -5.59 20.82 14.35
C GLU A 525 -5.24 19.37 13.97
N MET A 526 -6.22 18.46 14.00
CA MET A 526 -5.99 17.04 13.73
C MET A 526 -6.00 16.77 12.23
N GLU A 527 -4.81 16.59 11.64
CA GLU A 527 -4.62 16.35 10.22
C GLU A 527 -4.23 14.89 9.96
N ARG A 528 -5.05 14.19 9.16
CA ARG A 528 -4.66 12.93 8.52
C ARG A 528 -3.79 13.26 7.32
N GLN A 529 -2.65 12.58 7.21
CA GLN A 529 -1.72 12.75 6.09
C GLN A 529 -1.15 11.39 5.70
N THR A 530 -1.16 11.07 4.41
CA THR A 530 -0.41 9.93 3.87
C THR A 530 1.07 10.05 4.22
N LEU A 531 1.73 8.92 4.52
CA LEU A 531 3.17 8.92 4.83
C LEU A 531 4.05 9.30 3.63
N VAL A 532 3.55 9.02 2.44
CA VAL A 532 4.21 9.17 1.15
C VAL A 532 3.13 9.61 0.16
N SER A 533 3.40 10.60 -0.68
CA SER A 533 2.45 11.00 -1.73
C SER A 533 2.51 10.07 -2.95
N TYR A 534 1.47 10.05 -3.78
CA TYR A 534 1.53 9.33 -5.06
C TYR A 534 2.68 9.84 -5.94
N SER A 535 3.03 11.13 -5.88
CA SER A 535 4.10 11.74 -6.66
C SER A 535 5.50 11.42 -6.11
N ASP A 536 5.66 11.18 -4.81
CA ASP A 536 6.89 10.59 -4.24
C ASP A 536 7.13 9.17 -4.76
N ILE A 537 6.06 8.41 -5.05
CA ILE A 537 6.14 7.05 -5.61
C ILE A 537 6.39 7.09 -7.11
N GLN A 538 5.78 8.02 -7.85
CA GLN A 538 6.08 8.24 -9.28
C GLN A 538 7.52 8.71 -9.51
N SER A 539 8.06 9.54 -8.62
CA SER A 539 9.43 10.10 -8.72
C SER A 539 10.51 9.24 -8.04
N LEU A 540 10.15 8.10 -7.44
CA LEU A 540 11.06 7.26 -6.67
C LEU A 540 12.21 6.72 -7.56
N PRO A 541 13.49 6.89 -7.19
CA PRO A 541 14.60 6.40 -8.00
C PRO A 541 14.61 4.87 -8.14
N ASP A 542 15.19 4.37 -9.23
CA ASP A 542 15.41 2.92 -9.38
C ASP A 542 16.31 2.37 -8.26
N LEU A 543 16.12 1.08 -7.96
CA LEU A 543 16.65 0.40 -6.78
C LEU A 543 16.18 0.99 -5.43
N THR A 544 15.22 1.92 -5.42
CA THR A 544 14.65 2.48 -4.18
C THR A 544 13.20 2.00 -4.00
N CYS A 545 12.84 1.61 -2.78
CA CYS A 545 11.49 1.16 -2.43
C CYS A 545 11.09 1.56 -1.00
N TYR A 546 9.78 1.64 -0.74
CA TYR A 546 9.22 1.71 0.60
C TYR A 546 8.81 0.31 1.06
N VAL A 547 9.37 -0.16 2.18
CA VAL A 547 9.03 -1.47 2.75
C VAL A 547 8.17 -1.32 3.99
N THR A 548 7.07 -2.05 4.04
CA THR A 548 6.23 -2.23 5.22
C THR A 548 6.46 -3.62 5.81
N LEU A 549 6.49 -3.69 7.15
CA LEU A 549 6.58 -4.94 7.92
C LEU A 549 5.28 -5.10 8.73
N PRO A 550 4.78 -6.33 8.94
CA PRO A 550 3.54 -6.55 9.70
C PRO A 550 3.67 -6.12 11.17
N GLY A 551 2.62 -5.50 11.70
CA GLY A 551 2.57 -5.00 13.08
C GLY A 551 2.99 -3.53 13.23
N PRO A 552 3.43 -3.09 14.42
CA PRO A 552 3.57 -1.67 14.79
C PRO A 552 4.90 -1.03 14.32
N TYR A 553 5.51 -1.56 13.26
CA TYR A 553 6.82 -1.07 12.78
C TYR A 553 6.64 0.06 11.75
N PRO A 554 7.50 1.10 11.77
CA PRO A 554 7.53 2.11 10.74
C PRO A 554 7.69 1.51 9.33
N ALA A 555 7.06 2.13 8.34
CA ALA A 555 7.46 1.98 6.95
C ALA A 555 8.89 2.50 6.78
N VAL A 556 9.69 1.87 5.92
CA VAL A 556 11.11 2.20 5.75
C VAL A 556 11.41 2.49 4.28
N LYS A 557 11.96 3.67 4.00
CA LYS A 557 12.52 3.99 2.67
C LYS A 557 13.89 3.32 2.55
N LEU A 558 14.03 2.41 1.59
CA LEU A 558 15.26 1.66 1.34
C LEU A 558 15.84 2.03 -0.01
N SER A 559 17.13 2.38 -0.04
CA SER A 559 17.93 2.37 -1.26
C SER A 559 18.75 1.07 -1.30
N LEU A 560 18.46 0.22 -2.29
CA LEU A 560 19.16 -1.03 -2.54
C LEU A 560 20.39 -0.77 -3.41
N LYS A 561 21.44 -1.56 -3.20
CA LYS A 561 22.62 -1.56 -4.07
C LYS A 561 22.56 -2.77 -4.97
N TYR A 562 22.60 -2.58 -6.29
CA TYR A 562 22.70 -3.67 -7.25
C TYR A 562 23.95 -4.52 -6.96
N GLN A 563 23.82 -5.84 -7.03
CA GLN A 563 24.92 -6.78 -6.83
C GLN A 563 25.05 -7.68 -8.07
N ALA A 564 26.06 -7.38 -8.88
CA ALA A 564 26.43 -8.21 -10.03
C ALA A 564 26.69 -9.66 -9.57
N ARG A 565 26.11 -10.62 -10.29
CA ARG A 565 26.24 -12.05 -10.00
C ARG A 565 27.21 -12.72 -10.98
N PRO A 566 27.97 -13.74 -10.56
CA PRO A 566 28.71 -14.59 -11.49
C PRO A 566 27.72 -15.31 -12.41
N LYS A 567 28.06 -15.42 -13.70
CA LYS A 567 27.32 -16.28 -14.64
C LYS A 567 27.84 -17.71 -14.44
N VAL A 568 27.12 -18.52 -13.67
CA VAL A 568 27.54 -19.89 -13.29
C VAL A 568 27.14 -20.93 -14.32
N ALA A 569 26.10 -20.66 -15.10
CA ALA A 569 25.58 -21.53 -16.14
C ALA A 569 25.14 -20.72 -17.37
N PRO A 570 25.00 -21.34 -18.55
CA PRO A 570 24.21 -20.78 -19.64
C PRO A 570 22.77 -20.51 -19.18
N GLU A 571 22.20 -19.38 -19.60
CA GLU A 571 20.79 -19.06 -19.35
C GLU A 571 19.88 -20.12 -19.97
N PHE A 572 20.04 -20.39 -21.26
CA PHE A 572 19.28 -21.35 -22.04
C PHE A 572 20.21 -22.22 -22.90
N ILE A 573 19.86 -23.49 -23.09
CA ILE A 573 20.52 -24.40 -24.05
C ILE A 573 19.42 -24.98 -24.95
N PRO A 574 19.32 -24.61 -26.24
CA PRO A 574 18.27 -25.12 -27.13
C PRO A 574 18.25 -26.66 -27.19
N ARG A 575 17.07 -27.25 -27.00
CA ARG A 575 16.83 -28.68 -27.18
C ARG A 575 16.56 -29.01 -28.65
N ASP A 576 17.12 -30.12 -29.14
CA ASP A 576 16.73 -30.68 -30.42
C ASP A 576 15.32 -31.32 -30.30
N ILE A 577 14.45 -31.04 -31.26
CA ILE A 577 13.05 -31.48 -31.27
C ILE A 577 12.81 -32.18 -32.60
N ASN A 578 12.32 -33.42 -32.54
CA ASN A 578 12.13 -34.27 -33.71
C ASN A 578 11.33 -33.53 -34.82
N PRO A 579 11.97 -33.19 -35.96
CA PRO A 579 11.37 -32.33 -36.97
C PRO A 579 10.27 -33.05 -37.76
N GLU A 580 10.31 -34.38 -37.88
CA GLU A 580 9.24 -35.15 -38.54
C GLU A 580 7.95 -35.08 -37.71
N MET A 581 8.06 -35.25 -36.39
CA MET A 581 6.92 -35.15 -35.47
C MET A 581 6.39 -33.73 -35.35
N GLU A 582 7.27 -32.72 -35.33
CA GLU A 582 6.87 -31.32 -35.27
C GLU A 582 6.20 -30.86 -36.58
N ASN A 583 6.67 -31.31 -37.75
CA ASN A 583 6.01 -31.08 -39.04
C ASN A 583 4.65 -31.77 -39.11
N ARG A 584 4.55 -33.05 -38.73
CA ARG A 584 3.31 -33.82 -38.65
C ARG A 584 2.27 -33.11 -37.78
N LEU A 585 2.65 -32.71 -36.57
CA LEU A 585 1.74 -32.06 -35.64
C LEU A 585 1.38 -30.63 -36.09
N SER A 586 2.31 -29.89 -36.68
CA SER A 586 2.00 -28.58 -37.26
C SER A 586 1.02 -28.68 -38.43
N ALA A 587 1.07 -29.76 -39.23
CA ALA A 587 0.06 -30.05 -40.25
C ALA A 587 -1.32 -30.41 -39.63
N VAL A 588 -1.35 -31.17 -38.52
CA VAL A 588 -2.59 -31.43 -37.76
C VAL A 588 -3.19 -30.12 -37.24
N LEU A 589 -2.38 -29.22 -36.68
CA LEU A 589 -2.82 -27.92 -36.18
C LEU A 589 -3.33 -27.02 -37.30
N ALA A 590 -2.59 -26.90 -38.42
CA ALA A 590 -3.00 -26.08 -39.57
C ALA A 590 -4.31 -26.56 -40.19
N ALA A 591 -4.53 -27.89 -40.30
CA ALA A 591 -5.80 -28.46 -40.74
C ALA A 591 -6.95 -28.10 -39.77
N ARG A 592 -6.70 -28.13 -38.46
CA ARG A 592 -7.67 -27.78 -37.42
C ARG A 592 -8.00 -26.29 -37.40
N GLU A 593 -7.04 -25.43 -37.68
CA GLU A 593 -7.25 -23.98 -37.86
C GLU A 593 -8.00 -23.65 -39.18
N ALA A 594 -7.94 -24.51 -40.19
CA ALA A 594 -8.76 -24.38 -41.40
C ALA A 594 -10.22 -24.83 -41.15
N GLU A 595 -10.40 -26.00 -40.53
CA GLU A 595 -11.71 -26.54 -40.12
C GLU A 595 -12.46 -25.59 -39.16
N GLY A 596 -11.75 -25.01 -38.18
CA GLY A 596 -12.31 -24.00 -37.28
C GLY A 596 -12.75 -22.73 -38.00
N ARG A 597 -12.01 -22.29 -39.04
CA ARG A 597 -12.42 -21.13 -39.88
C ARG A 597 -13.63 -21.45 -40.76
N GLN A 598 -13.66 -22.63 -41.39
CA GLN A 598 -14.82 -23.09 -42.17
C GLN A 598 -16.09 -23.21 -41.30
N MET A 599 -15.94 -23.60 -40.04
CA MET A 599 -17.05 -23.63 -39.08
C MET A 599 -17.45 -22.22 -38.61
N ALA A 600 -16.51 -21.29 -38.42
CA ALA A 600 -16.82 -19.90 -38.08
C ALA A 600 -17.67 -19.22 -39.16
N SER A 601 -17.34 -19.44 -40.45
CA SER A 601 -18.14 -18.96 -41.60
C SER A 601 -19.52 -19.64 -41.74
N LEU A 602 -19.90 -20.57 -40.86
CA LEU A 602 -21.27 -21.10 -40.73
C LEU A 602 -22.05 -20.48 -39.56
N PHE A 603 -21.46 -19.50 -38.86
CA PHE A 603 -22.08 -18.74 -37.77
C PHE A 603 -22.04 -17.21 -37.99
N GLU A 604 -21.30 -16.73 -38.99
CA GLU A 604 -21.52 -15.37 -39.53
C GLU A 604 -22.86 -15.35 -40.30
N PRO A 605 -23.73 -14.35 -40.08
CA PRO A 605 -25.00 -14.26 -40.81
C PRO A 605 -24.75 -13.87 -42.27
N ASP A 606 -25.42 -14.54 -43.21
CA ASP A 606 -25.36 -14.24 -44.65
C ASP A 606 -25.76 -12.79 -44.94
N VAL A 607 -24.77 -11.91 -45.10
CA VAL A 607 -24.95 -10.63 -45.81
C VAL A 607 -25.04 -10.99 -47.29
N PRO A 608 -26.17 -10.77 -47.98
CA PRO A 608 -26.35 -11.29 -49.34
C PRO A 608 -25.28 -10.77 -50.30
N GLU A 609 -24.51 -11.69 -50.88
CA GLU A 609 -23.45 -11.37 -51.83
C GLU A 609 -24.08 -10.81 -53.12
N VAL A 610 -24.01 -9.49 -53.28
CA VAL A 610 -24.57 -8.80 -54.46
C VAL A 610 -23.67 -9.06 -55.66
N VAL A 611 -23.98 -10.11 -56.41
CA VAL A 611 -23.30 -10.44 -57.68
C VAL A 611 -23.66 -9.42 -58.76
N SER A 612 -22.99 -8.27 -58.75
CA SER A 612 -22.88 -7.36 -59.89
C SER A 612 -21.47 -7.49 -60.49
N GLY A 613 -21.30 -8.40 -61.44
CA GLY A 613 -20.02 -8.59 -62.11
C GLY A 613 -19.85 -7.63 -63.29
N GLU A 614 -18.68 -7.00 -63.39
CA GLU A 614 -18.02 -6.65 -64.65
C GLU A 614 -16.51 -6.44 -64.39
N ASP A 615 -15.70 -6.57 -65.45
CA ASP A 615 -14.26 -6.88 -65.46
C ASP A 615 -13.34 -6.22 -64.40
N VAL A 616 -12.58 -7.06 -63.67
CA VAL A 616 -11.35 -6.66 -62.97
C VAL A 616 -10.13 -7.16 -63.75
N THR A 617 -9.42 -6.23 -64.39
CA THR A 617 -8.06 -6.46 -64.92
C THR A 617 -6.99 -6.09 -63.90
N GLN A 618 -5.75 -6.53 -64.13
CA GLN A 618 -4.65 -6.51 -63.16
C GLN A 618 -4.21 -5.10 -62.74
N ALA A 619 -3.87 -4.93 -61.45
CA ALA A 619 -2.95 -3.92 -60.95
C ALA A 619 -2.23 -4.41 -59.67
N GLU A 620 -1.03 -3.89 -59.41
CA GLU A 620 -0.13 -4.35 -58.34
C GLU A 620 -0.19 -3.47 -57.07
N GLN A 621 0.54 -3.88 -56.01
CA GLN A 621 0.95 -3.00 -54.91
C GLN A 621 1.67 -1.75 -55.45
N PRO A 622 1.58 -0.55 -54.82
CA PRO A 622 2.49 -0.26 -53.69
C PRO A 622 2.05 0.80 -52.63
N GLN A 623 2.66 0.68 -51.44
CA GLN A 623 3.25 1.73 -50.56
C GLN A 623 2.48 3.00 -50.11
N GLN A 624 2.76 3.43 -48.87
CA GLN A 624 2.41 4.75 -48.29
C GLN A 624 3.12 5.91 -49.02
N PRO A 625 2.55 7.14 -49.01
CA PRO A 625 3.21 8.22 -48.24
C PRO A 625 2.32 9.39 -47.71
N GLN A 626 2.69 9.89 -46.51
CA GLN A 626 2.83 11.31 -46.07
C GLN A 626 1.66 12.35 -46.13
N GLN A 627 1.76 13.36 -45.24
CA GLN A 627 0.84 14.50 -45.06
C GLN A 627 1.17 15.71 -45.96
N PRO A 628 0.20 16.63 -46.16
CA PRO A 628 0.51 18.07 -46.18
C PRO A 628 -0.52 19.03 -45.51
N GLN A 629 -0.02 19.87 -44.60
CA GLN A 629 -0.27 21.31 -44.33
C GLN A 629 -1.67 21.99 -44.38
N GLN A 630 -1.84 23.00 -43.51
CA GLN A 630 -3.00 23.91 -43.37
C GLN A 630 -2.92 25.18 -44.25
N PRO A 631 -4.06 25.82 -44.53
CA PRO A 631 -4.18 27.29 -44.69
C PRO A 631 -5.00 27.98 -43.56
N GLN A 632 -4.98 29.31 -43.52
CA GLN A 632 -5.54 30.17 -42.44
C GLN A 632 -6.93 30.77 -42.77
N GLN A 633 -7.63 31.33 -41.76
CA GLN A 633 -8.82 32.18 -41.91
C GLN A 633 -8.71 33.51 -41.12
N PRO A 634 -9.39 34.61 -41.52
CA PRO A 634 -9.34 35.93 -40.84
C PRO A 634 -10.54 36.23 -39.90
N GLN A 635 -10.45 37.36 -39.19
CA GLN A 635 -11.48 37.97 -38.30
C GLN A 635 -12.43 38.91 -39.09
N GLN A 636 -13.56 39.51 -38.63
CA GLN A 636 -14.32 39.69 -37.36
C GLN A 636 -15.75 40.21 -37.77
N PRO A 637 -16.64 40.87 -36.97
CA PRO A 637 -17.02 40.79 -35.53
C PRO A 637 -18.56 40.78 -35.21
N GLN A 638 -18.90 40.52 -33.94
CA GLN A 638 -20.04 41.08 -33.15
C GLN A 638 -21.54 40.65 -33.33
N GLN A 639 -22.31 40.94 -32.27
CA GLN A 639 -23.69 40.58 -31.85
C GLN A 639 -24.74 41.67 -32.24
N PRO A 640 -26.10 41.58 -31.99
CA PRO A 640 -26.79 40.89 -30.87
C PRO A 640 -28.26 40.34 -31.05
N GLN A 641 -28.82 39.86 -29.93
CA GLN A 641 -30.25 39.85 -29.49
C GLN A 641 -31.26 38.69 -29.81
N GLN A 642 -32.15 38.50 -28.82
CA GLN A 642 -33.31 37.60 -28.62
C GLN A 642 -34.65 38.39 -28.86
N PRO A 643 -35.91 37.89 -28.65
CA PRO A 643 -36.40 36.64 -27.97
C PRO A 643 -37.63 35.92 -28.62
N GLN A 644 -38.22 34.98 -27.85
CA GLN A 644 -39.66 34.64 -27.69
C GLN A 644 -40.33 33.39 -28.34
N GLN A 645 -41.28 32.86 -27.54
CA GLN A 645 -42.15 31.65 -27.60
C GLN A 645 -43.57 31.99 -28.15
N PRO A 646 -44.63 31.12 -28.08
CA PRO A 646 -44.76 29.66 -27.86
C PRO A 646 -45.69 28.94 -28.91
N GLN A 647 -45.93 27.61 -28.77
CA GLN A 647 -47.29 27.04 -28.57
C GLN A 647 -47.36 25.49 -28.37
N GLN A 648 -48.40 25.06 -27.65
CA GLN A 648 -48.92 23.68 -27.41
C GLN A 648 -49.96 23.29 -28.51
N PRO A 649 -50.69 22.13 -28.51
CA PRO A 649 -50.89 21.03 -27.52
C PRO A 649 -50.56 19.61 -28.12
N VAL A 650 -51.03 18.41 -27.70
CA VAL A 650 -52.17 17.92 -26.87
C VAL A 650 -51.87 16.56 -26.18
N SER A 651 -52.68 16.21 -25.18
CA SER A 651 -52.88 14.85 -24.60
C SER A 651 -54.02 14.09 -25.36
N PRO A 652 -54.70 12.96 -24.92
CA PRO A 652 -54.82 12.35 -23.57
C PRO A 652 -54.94 10.79 -23.47
N ALA A 653 -55.26 10.33 -22.23
CA ALA A 653 -55.95 9.08 -21.84
C ALA A 653 -55.20 7.72 -22.00
N ILE A 654 -54.96 6.91 -20.95
CA ILE A 654 -55.81 6.37 -19.85
C ILE A 654 -56.72 5.21 -20.28
N ASN A 655 -56.51 4.03 -19.68
CA ASN A 655 -57.61 3.15 -19.26
C ASN A 655 -57.15 2.23 -18.12
N ASP A 656 -58.00 2.04 -17.11
CA ASP A 656 -57.66 1.40 -15.83
C ASP A 656 -58.86 0.60 -15.29
N LYS A 657 -58.63 -0.52 -14.58
CA LYS A 657 -59.71 -1.36 -14.02
C LYS A 657 -59.38 -2.05 -12.68
N LYS A 658 -60.27 -1.79 -11.72
CA LYS A 658 -60.47 -2.49 -10.42
C LYS A 658 -61.01 -3.92 -10.66
N SER A 659 -61.18 -4.83 -9.69
CA SER A 659 -61.18 -4.84 -8.20
C SER A 659 -60.71 -6.25 -7.72
N ASP A 660 -60.66 -6.69 -6.46
CA ASP A 660 -61.41 -6.35 -5.23
C ASP A 660 -60.65 -6.77 -3.93
N SER A 661 -61.32 -6.78 -2.78
CA SER A 661 -60.74 -6.73 -1.43
C SER A 661 -61.26 -7.81 -0.45
N GLY A 662 -60.49 -8.10 0.60
CA GLY A 662 -60.84 -9.02 1.69
C GLY A 662 -59.86 -8.90 2.87
N VAL A 663 -60.33 -9.02 4.11
CA VAL A 663 -59.60 -8.57 5.33
C VAL A 663 -59.52 -9.66 6.40
N ASN A 664 -58.34 -9.84 7.03
CA ASN A 664 -58.21 -10.20 8.45
C ASN A 664 -56.78 -9.98 9.00
N ILE A 665 -56.68 -9.84 10.33
CA ILE A 665 -55.51 -9.35 11.11
C ILE A 665 -55.58 -9.98 12.53
N PRO A 666 -54.50 -10.23 13.31
CA PRO A 666 -53.10 -10.57 13.01
C PRO A 666 -52.63 -11.89 13.70
N ALA A 667 -51.38 -12.34 13.48
CA ALA A 667 -50.41 -12.71 14.54
C ALA A 667 -49.20 -13.48 13.98
N GLY A 668 -48.02 -13.29 14.59
CA GLY A 668 -46.82 -14.11 14.38
C GLY A 668 -46.00 -13.74 13.13
N GLY A 669 -44.74 -13.34 13.34
CA GLY A 669 -43.78 -13.15 12.25
C GLY A 669 -42.80 -14.32 12.16
N ILE A 670 -42.44 -14.68 10.93
CA ILE A 670 -41.25 -15.41 10.49
C ILE A 670 -40.95 -14.93 9.05
N GLU A 671 -39.72 -15.16 8.58
CA GLU A 671 -39.14 -14.62 7.34
C GLU A 671 -39.97 -14.90 6.07
N GLN A 672 -39.82 -14.03 5.06
CA GLN A 672 -40.35 -14.25 3.72
C GLN A 672 -39.26 -14.08 2.66
N GLU A 673 -39.29 -14.96 1.65
CA GLU A 673 -38.31 -15.06 0.58
C GLU A 673 -38.37 -13.85 -0.37
N LEU A 674 -37.22 -13.24 -0.71
CA LEU A 674 -37.15 -12.37 -1.88
C LEU A 674 -37.23 -13.23 -3.16
N LYS A 675 -38.36 -13.12 -3.87
CA LYS A 675 -38.46 -13.62 -5.25
C LYS A 675 -37.70 -12.70 -6.19
N MET A 676 -36.51 -13.12 -6.61
CA MET A 676 -35.83 -12.51 -7.76
C MET A 676 -36.65 -12.72 -9.04
N LYS A 677 -36.69 -11.69 -9.90
CA LYS A 677 -37.08 -11.83 -11.31
C LYS A 677 -35.92 -12.42 -12.13
N PRO A 678 -36.16 -13.01 -13.31
CA PRO A 678 -35.09 -13.42 -14.23
C PRO A 678 -34.25 -12.23 -14.70
N GLU A 679 -32.98 -12.48 -15.02
CA GLU A 679 -31.97 -11.45 -15.34
C GLU A 679 -32.02 -10.93 -16.80
N GLU A 680 -33.01 -11.34 -17.60
CA GLU A 680 -33.07 -11.12 -19.06
C GLU A 680 -33.57 -9.72 -19.49
N GLU A 681 -33.89 -8.80 -18.57
CA GLU A 681 -34.32 -7.43 -18.90
C GLU A 681 -33.23 -6.35 -18.65
N MET A 682 -32.01 -6.71 -18.24
CA MET A 682 -30.91 -5.75 -17.98
C MET A 682 -29.97 -5.52 -19.18
N GLU A 683 -30.52 -5.17 -20.34
CA GLU A 683 -29.75 -4.42 -21.34
C GLU A 683 -29.54 -2.96 -20.86
N GLN A 684 -28.39 -2.37 -21.20
CA GLN A 684 -27.94 -1.08 -20.66
C GLN A 684 -28.70 0.12 -21.26
N GLN A 685 -29.93 0.36 -20.79
CA GLN A 685 -30.63 1.62 -21.04
C GLN A 685 -30.18 2.68 -20.04
N LEU A 686 -29.82 3.87 -20.54
CA LEU A 686 -29.48 5.03 -19.72
C LEU A 686 -30.73 5.50 -18.92
N PRO A 687 -30.55 6.03 -17.70
CA PRO A 687 -31.67 6.55 -16.91
C PRO A 687 -32.48 7.60 -17.68
N PRO A 688 -33.82 7.56 -17.66
CA PRO A 688 -34.64 8.55 -18.35
C PRO A 688 -34.33 9.95 -17.84
N GLY A 689 -34.06 10.86 -18.77
CA GLY A 689 -33.58 12.22 -18.48
C GLY A 689 -32.06 12.40 -18.57
N ILE A 690 -31.27 11.34 -18.80
CA ILE A 690 -29.84 11.44 -19.14
C ILE A 690 -29.61 11.25 -20.64
N SER A 691 -28.70 12.02 -21.23
CA SER A 691 -28.27 11.92 -22.63
C SER A 691 -27.29 10.76 -22.87
N GLU A 692 -27.08 10.39 -24.14
CA GLU A 692 -25.99 9.49 -24.56
C GLU A 692 -24.59 10.02 -24.19
N SER A 693 -24.45 11.32 -23.89
CA SER A 693 -23.22 11.94 -23.37
C SER A 693 -23.08 11.92 -21.84
N GLY A 694 -24.08 11.42 -21.11
CA GLY A 694 -24.08 11.36 -19.64
C GLY A 694 -24.51 12.65 -18.93
N GLU A 695 -25.07 13.63 -19.64
CA GLU A 695 -25.57 14.89 -19.08
C GLU A 695 -27.07 14.77 -18.75
N VAL A 696 -27.52 15.40 -17.65
CA VAL A 696 -28.94 15.41 -17.28
C VAL A 696 -29.68 16.47 -18.11
N VAL A 697 -30.54 16.00 -19.01
CA VAL A 697 -31.38 16.81 -19.92
C VAL A 697 -32.77 17.04 -19.33
N ASP A 698 -33.31 16.06 -18.59
CA ASP A 698 -34.56 16.20 -17.82
C ASP A 698 -34.34 15.76 -16.37
N MET A 699 -34.23 16.76 -15.50
CA MET A 699 -34.00 16.57 -14.06
C MET A 699 -35.20 15.90 -13.36
N ALA A 700 -36.43 16.16 -13.81
CA ALA A 700 -37.64 15.62 -13.18
C ALA A 700 -37.85 14.14 -13.53
N ALA A 701 -37.56 13.75 -14.78
CA ALA A 701 -37.52 12.34 -15.18
C ALA A 701 -36.46 11.56 -14.38
N TYR A 702 -35.28 12.14 -14.20
CA TYR A 702 -34.19 11.51 -13.46
C TYR A 702 -34.45 11.41 -11.95
N GLU A 703 -35.05 12.45 -11.34
CA GLU A 703 -35.47 12.43 -9.92
C GLU A 703 -36.57 11.39 -9.66
N ALA A 704 -37.55 11.26 -10.55
CA ALA A 704 -38.58 10.22 -10.44
C ALA A 704 -37.97 8.81 -10.54
N TRP A 705 -37.08 8.58 -11.51
CA TRP A 705 -36.38 7.30 -11.67
C TRP A 705 -35.51 6.96 -10.45
N GLN A 706 -34.82 7.93 -9.84
CA GLN A 706 -34.07 7.74 -8.60
C GLN A 706 -34.97 7.35 -7.42
N GLN A 707 -36.13 7.99 -7.26
CA GLN A 707 -37.08 7.68 -6.17
C GLN A 707 -37.68 6.27 -6.32
N GLU A 708 -37.94 5.83 -7.56
CA GLU A 708 -38.57 4.54 -7.84
C GLU A 708 -37.58 3.36 -7.75
N ASN A 709 -36.30 3.57 -8.09
CA ASN A 709 -35.28 2.51 -8.11
C ASN A 709 -34.38 2.49 -6.85
N HIS A 710 -34.25 3.60 -6.11
CA HIS A 710 -33.35 3.72 -4.95
C HIS A 710 -33.99 4.37 -3.70
N PRO A 711 -35.17 3.90 -3.23
CA PRO A 711 -35.90 4.51 -2.11
C PRO A 711 -35.10 4.56 -0.79
N ASP A 712 -34.18 3.62 -0.57
CA ASP A 712 -33.39 3.55 0.67
C ASP A 712 -32.33 4.67 0.81
N ILE A 713 -31.94 5.34 -0.28
CA ILE A 713 -30.91 6.40 -0.23
C ILE A 713 -31.34 7.55 0.70
N GLN A 714 -32.63 7.91 0.68
CA GLN A 714 -33.14 9.00 1.51
C GLN A 714 -33.18 8.62 3.00
N GLN A 715 -33.51 7.36 3.32
CA GLN A 715 -33.41 6.84 4.69
C GLN A 715 -31.94 6.71 5.15
N GLN A 716 -31.02 6.34 4.27
CA GLN A 716 -29.58 6.31 4.60
C GLN A 716 -29.01 7.71 4.84
N MET A 717 -29.48 8.74 4.11
CA MET A 717 -29.11 10.13 4.41
C MET A 717 -29.67 10.59 5.75
N GLN A 718 -30.96 10.39 6.03
CA GLN A 718 -31.54 10.73 7.35
C GLN A 718 -30.82 10.00 8.50
N ARG A 719 -30.54 8.69 8.36
CA ARG A 719 -29.80 7.93 9.38
C ARG A 719 -28.35 8.40 9.54
N ARG A 720 -27.71 8.96 8.50
CA ARG A 720 -26.39 9.62 8.61
C ARG A 720 -26.48 10.97 9.33
N GLU A 721 -27.53 11.75 9.10
CA GLU A 721 -27.77 13.01 9.81
C GLU A 721 -28.07 12.76 11.30
N GLU A 722 -28.93 11.79 11.64
CA GLU A 722 -29.19 11.38 13.02
C GLU A 722 -27.92 10.93 13.75
N VAL A 723 -27.04 10.16 13.09
CA VAL A 723 -25.75 9.76 13.66
C VAL A 723 -24.82 10.96 13.88
N ASN A 724 -24.72 11.89 12.93
CA ASN A 724 -23.94 13.12 13.09
C ASN A 724 -24.47 14.02 14.23
N ILE A 725 -25.80 14.10 14.40
CA ILE A 725 -26.42 14.89 15.47
C ILE A 725 -26.15 14.25 16.84
N ASN A 726 -26.24 12.92 16.96
CA ASN A 726 -26.05 12.22 18.21
C ASN A 726 -24.58 12.13 18.67
N VAL A 727 -23.59 12.23 17.76
CA VAL A 727 -22.16 12.33 18.13
C VAL A 727 -21.83 13.63 18.89
N HIS A 728 -22.69 14.64 18.86
CA HIS A 728 -22.52 15.89 19.61
C HIS A 728 -23.17 15.92 21.00
N ARG A 729 -23.66 14.78 21.52
CA ARG A 729 -24.12 14.67 22.92
C ARG A 729 -23.66 13.38 23.60
N GLU A 730 -23.39 13.52 24.90
CA GLU A 730 -22.66 12.59 25.77
C GLU A 730 -21.16 12.42 25.41
N ARG A 731 -20.23 12.33 26.36
CA ARG A 731 -20.38 12.20 27.83
C ARG A 731 -19.27 12.99 28.54
N GLY A 732 -19.66 13.94 29.38
CA GLY A 732 -18.77 14.64 30.33
C GLY A 732 -19.19 14.32 31.76
N GLU A 733 -18.23 14.13 32.66
CA GLU A 733 -18.47 13.81 34.07
C GLU A 733 -18.56 15.09 34.92
N ASP A 734 -19.71 15.75 34.90
CA ASP A 734 -20.02 16.82 35.86
C ASP A 734 -20.67 16.22 37.12
N VAL A 735 -19.88 16.10 38.19
CA VAL A 735 -20.36 15.73 39.53
C VAL A 735 -20.45 17.00 40.38
N GLU A 736 -21.67 17.53 40.56
CA GLU A 736 -21.94 18.54 41.59
C GLU A 736 -22.62 17.92 42.83
N PRO A 737 -22.44 18.50 44.03
CA PRO A 737 -22.69 17.79 45.29
C PRO A 737 -24.05 18.11 45.92
N GLY A 738 -24.90 17.08 46.04
CA GLY A 738 -26.03 17.08 46.96
C GLY A 738 -27.32 16.53 46.34
N ASP A 739 -27.57 15.24 46.55
CA ASP A 739 -28.92 14.66 46.73
C ASP A 739 -28.75 13.22 47.29
N ASP A 740 -28.42 13.13 48.59
CA ASP A 740 -28.70 11.95 49.41
C ASP A 740 -30.17 12.03 49.87
N PHE A 741 -31.06 11.13 49.41
CA PHE A 741 -32.26 10.69 50.15
C PHE A 741 -32.90 9.42 49.56
#